data_AF-A0AAN7T6C7-F1
#
_entry.id   AF-A0AAN7T6C7-F1
#
_cell.length_a   1.000
_cell.length_b   1.000
_cell.length_c   1.000
_cell.angle_alpha   90.00
_cell.angle_beta   90.00
_cell.angle_gamma   90.00
#
_symmetry.space_group_name_H-M   'P 1'
#
loop_
_entity.id
_entity.type
_entity.pdbx_description
1 polymer ?
#
loop_
_entity_poly.entity_id
_entity_poly.type
_entity_poly.pdbx_seq_one_letter_code
_entity_poly.pdbx_strand_id
1 'polypeptide(L)'
;MSGQATSPSTESGAGVDINMTDEQERQSDDTPENEQRNETQTPTRPSGLSQVEKDARLRALQNRIYPTPHHTSLLLMILHKLGWDVDKSEALFRFWEAIQRNRPKDDGELTEWEFDATSEDKEDIADTESDLKILRLSNKDVLGPKYPGGFTLLQHVQDNSLDEIFVPASFKFDEYALVYTGNADLERRSAVIVFTNAVLDTFDVLLSRGEAVLVLAGLASWDLERALVFYQDRELLSAVLSEYFDRMRPSPDLCTSESEAQSERDQRLALFITYTGFPSWYSAKEHLSVHDDNLVKALAAWHRDGIEPRKHPKDKEGTRKAGIGMRIDFDGKHASLPDPESCYCRVENDDDDIWDPETEQFMDEDTRAKTDISSFSKTTTGSWSFPHFGGIKKRVKGPNGKLRVRRPGGVINYNVQPAKLGVPDWTKFRFEYIQKGRYFWKPFKNNRYLLADAGENRTIAEGGTRKANERRTRMFDWSNKDDIQHVRRWHTQKTTRVTQTVLREAGQRLSIEEQKFLKELLDDSFARHKEARPGQSQIRISRSFAVTDTLKDEWSKKWNARFAGKTVPSEVEPRRERNGQNLYNLIKRWEKLCHEYGWTFDKTGTPTVYDTVNWPWEVNNEEEAEGSSGEESEAMDISE
;
A
#
# COMPACT_ATOMS: atom_id res chain seq x y z
N MET A 1 -48.82 41.84 25.39
CA MET A 1 -47.47 42.39 25.66
C MET A 1 -46.59 41.99 24.47
N SER A 2 -46.76 42.51 23.25
CA SER A 2 -46.40 43.83 22.69
C SER A 2 -44.90 44.18 22.80
N GLY A 3 -44.22 44.23 21.65
CA GLY A 3 -42.87 44.74 21.44
C GLY A 3 -42.25 44.13 20.17
N GLN A 4 -42.64 44.57 18.97
CA GLN A 4 -42.14 45.71 18.18
C GLN A 4 -40.96 45.35 17.25
N ALA A 5 -41.26 45.49 15.95
CA ALA A 5 -40.33 45.52 14.83
C ALA A 5 -39.59 46.87 14.76
N THR A 6 -38.37 46.86 14.22
CA THR A 6 -37.73 48.00 13.55
C THR A 6 -36.62 47.50 12.60
N SER A 7 -36.77 47.77 11.31
CA SER A 7 -35.68 48.26 10.42
C SER A 7 -35.60 49.81 10.60
N PRO A 8 -34.69 50.63 10.01
CA PRO A 8 -33.86 50.45 8.79
C PRO A 8 -32.47 51.17 8.76
N SER A 9 -31.72 51.05 7.64
CA SER A 9 -30.79 52.05 6.99
C SER A 9 -29.73 51.27 6.16
N THR A 10 -29.62 51.27 4.82
CA THR A 10 -29.36 52.29 3.77
C THR A 10 -28.04 53.06 3.88
N GLU A 11 -27.04 52.66 3.07
CA GLU A 11 -25.89 53.43 2.51
C GLU A 11 -25.32 52.54 1.37
N SER A 12 -25.51 52.80 0.07
CA SER A 12 -24.93 53.81 -0.84
C SER A 12 -23.40 53.81 -0.95
N GLY A 13 -22.86 53.35 -2.09
CA GLY A 13 -21.46 53.55 -2.46
C GLY A 13 -21.07 52.92 -3.80
N ALA A 14 -20.98 53.77 -4.83
CA ALA A 14 -20.19 53.74 -6.07
C ALA A 14 -19.80 52.37 -6.70
N GLY A 15 -20.05 52.06 -7.98
CA GLY A 15 -19.99 52.92 -9.16
C GLY A 15 -18.56 52.92 -9.73
N VAL A 16 -18.19 51.91 -10.53
CA VAL A 16 -17.00 51.94 -11.39
C VAL A 16 -17.37 51.37 -12.76
N ASP A 17 -17.49 52.29 -13.73
CA ASP A 17 -17.55 52.05 -15.16
C ASP A 17 -16.17 51.57 -15.65
N ILE A 18 -16.14 50.49 -16.45
CA ILE A 18 -14.96 50.12 -17.25
C ILE A 18 -15.32 50.39 -18.71
N ASN A 19 -14.79 51.50 -19.22
CA ASN A 19 -14.85 51.87 -20.61
C ASN A 19 -14.00 50.95 -21.48
N MET A 20 -14.60 50.57 -22.61
CA MET A 20 -13.91 50.14 -23.82
C MET A 20 -13.10 51.31 -24.40
N THR A 21 -11.87 51.03 -24.84
CA THR A 21 -11.22 51.79 -25.92
C THR A 21 -10.46 50.83 -26.80
N ASP A 22 -10.83 50.88 -28.08
CA ASP A 22 -10.18 50.32 -29.25
C ASP A 22 -8.90 51.08 -29.64
N GLU A 23 -8.14 50.40 -30.51
CA GLU A 23 -7.16 50.91 -31.49
C GLU A 23 -5.83 51.52 -31.00
N GLN A 24 -4.71 50.88 -31.37
CA GLN A 24 -3.92 51.35 -32.52
C GLN A 24 -2.77 50.41 -32.89
N GLU A 25 -2.68 50.13 -34.19
CA GLU A 25 -1.55 49.59 -34.92
C GLU A 25 -0.26 50.39 -34.64
N ARG A 26 0.86 49.68 -34.49
CA ARG A 26 2.17 50.19 -34.91
C ARG A 26 3.11 49.04 -35.26
N GLN A 27 3.44 49.01 -36.55
CA GLN A 27 4.60 48.34 -37.14
C GLN A 27 5.89 48.87 -36.50
N SER A 28 6.82 47.96 -36.20
CA SER A 28 8.26 48.25 -36.28
C SER A 28 9.01 46.93 -36.46
N ASP A 29 9.48 46.75 -37.69
CA ASP A 29 10.67 45.96 -38.00
C ASP A 29 11.80 46.36 -37.04
N ASP A 30 12.38 45.39 -36.35
CA ASP A 30 13.80 45.43 -36.01
C ASP A 30 14.28 44.01 -35.77
N THR A 31 15.12 43.56 -36.70
CA THR A 31 15.84 42.29 -36.65
C THR A 31 17.13 42.54 -35.89
N PRO A 32 17.40 41.92 -34.73
CA PRO A 32 18.74 41.92 -34.19
C PRO A 32 19.51 40.74 -34.79
N GLU A 33 20.53 41.07 -35.58
CA GLU A 33 21.66 40.21 -35.85
C GLU A 33 22.25 39.75 -34.51
N ASN A 34 22.01 38.49 -34.15
CA ASN A 34 22.63 37.90 -32.96
C ASN A 34 23.92 37.21 -33.39
N GLU A 35 25.02 37.92 -33.18
CA GLU A 35 26.38 37.41 -33.29
C GLU A 35 26.53 36.11 -32.48
N GLN A 36 26.90 35.03 -33.17
CA GLN A 36 27.36 33.80 -32.55
C GLN A 36 28.69 34.04 -31.82
N ARG A 37 28.63 34.55 -30.59
CA ARG A 37 29.71 34.37 -29.63
C ARG A 37 29.59 32.96 -29.05
N ASN A 38 30.54 32.12 -29.44
CA ASN A 38 30.88 30.88 -28.73
C ASN A 38 31.40 31.23 -27.33
N GLU A 39 30.51 31.63 -26.43
CA GLU A 39 30.80 31.61 -25.01
C GLU A 39 30.71 30.15 -24.55
N THR A 40 31.87 29.63 -24.15
CA THR A 40 32.01 28.36 -23.47
C THR A 40 31.12 28.39 -22.22
N GLN A 41 29.89 27.88 -22.33
CA GLN A 41 29.01 27.67 -21.20
C GLN A 41 29.73 26.71 -20.24
N THR A 42 30.30 27.27 -19.18
CA THR A 42 30.64 26.50 -17.99
C THR A 42 29.38 25.72 -17.58
N PRO A 43 29.47 24.39 -17.38
CA PRO A 43 28.31 23.56 -17.11
C PRO A 43 27.58 24.11 -15.90
N THR A 44 26.39 24.64 -16.14
CA THR A 44 25.48 25.12 -15.12
C THR A 44 25.28 23.97 -14.14
N ARG A 45 25.73 24.16 -12.90
CA ARG A 45 25.61 23.19 -11.80
C ARG A 45 24.20 22.60 -11.85
N PRO A 46 24.04 21.27 -11.98
CA PRO A 46 22.72 20.67 -12.19
C PRO A 46 21.79 21.18 -11.10
N SER A 47 20.65 21.74 -11.53
CA SER A 47 19.59 22.23 -10.65
C SER A 47 19.38 21.22 -9.52
N GLY A 48 19.50 21.67 -8.26
CA GLY A 48 19.33 20.80 -7.11
C GLY A 48 18.02 20.03 -7.20
N LEU A 49 18.05 18.73 -6.87
CA LEU A 49 16.87 17.87 -6.86
C LEU A 49 15.75 18.50 -6.04
N SER A 50 14.53 18.40 -6.55
CA SER A 50 13.35 18.82 -5.81
C SER A 50 13.16 17.98 -4.54
N GLN A 51 12.48 18.52 -3.53
CA GLN A 51 12.21 17.77 -2.30
C GLN A 51 11.44 16.48 -2.55
N VAL A 52 10.48 16.51 -3.48
CA VAL A 52 9.71 15.33 -3.87
C VAL A 52 10.61 14.22 -4.44
N GLU A 53 11.63 14.59 -5.22
CA GLU A 53 12.61 13.63 -5.75
C GLU A 53 13.54 13.11 -4.65
N LYS A 54 14.00 13.97 -3.75
CA LYS A 54 14.78 13.59 -2.57
C LYS A 54 14.03 12.56 -1.71
N ASP A 55 12.77 12.83 -1.39
CA ASP A 55 11.92 11.91 -0.62
C ASP A 55 11.69 10.59 -1.39
N ALA A 56 11.54 10.66 -2.72
CA ALA A 56 11.40 9.46 -3.54
C ALA A 56 12.66 8.59 -3.48
N ARG A 57 13.84 9.21 -3.50
CA ARG A 57 15.15 8.54 -3.42
C ARG A 57 15.45 8.00 -2.02
N LEU A 58 15.14 8.74 -0.95
CA LEU A 58 15.20 8.22 0.42
C LEU A 58 14.35 6.97 0.58
N ARG A 59 13.10 7.02 0.14
CA ARG A 59 12.20 5.86 0.21
C ARG A 59 12.65 4.71 -0.68
N ALA A 60 13.27 5.00 -1.82
CA ALA A 60 13.89 3.99 -2.66
C ALA A 60 14.98 3.24 -1.88
N LEU A 61 15.89 3.98 -1.24
CA LEU A 61 16.96 3.41 -0.43
C LEU A 61 16.39 2.61 0.75
N GLN A 62 15.44 3.17 1.49
CA GLN A 62 14.74 2.47 2.59
C GLN A 62 14.14 1.14 2.12
N ASN A 63 13.47 1.11 0.96
CA ASN A 63 12.87 -0.12 0.42
C ASN A 63 13.90 -1.20 0.07
N ARG A 64 15.13 -0.80 -0.30
CA ARG A 64 16.20 -1.73 -0.67
C ARG A 64 16.97 -2.28 0.52
N ILE A 65 17.09 -1.47 1.57
CA ILE A 65 17.70 -1.92 2.82
C ILE A 65 16.71 -2.68 3.70
N TYR A 66 15.40 -2.44 3.55
CA TYR A 66 14.34 -3.14 4.27
C TYR A 66 14.49 -4.67 4.12
N PRO A 67 14.35 -5.47 5.19
CA PRO A 67 13.81 -5.16 6.53
C PRO A 67 14.75 -4.56 7.57
N THR A 68 15.98 -4.20 7.20
CA THR A 68 17.01 -3.79 8.14
C THR A 68 16.64 -2.49 8.89
N PRO A 69 16.74 -2.47 10.22
CA PRO A 69 16.57 -1.24 11.01
C PRO A 69 17.60 -0.18 10.64
N HIS A 70 17.18 1.08 10.66
CA HIS A 70 18.01 2.19 10.22
C HIS A 70 17.63 3.51 10.88
N HIS A 71 18.50 4.48 10.70
CA HIS A 71 18.29 5.88 11.02
C HIS A 71 18.07 6.66 9.72
N THR A 72 16.98 7.42 9.61
CA THR A 72 16.70 8.21 8.41
C THR A 72 17.77 9.27 8.16
N SER A 73 18.32 9.91 9.20
CA SER A 73 19.44 10.85 9.08
C SER A 73 20.69 10.24 8.44
N LEU A 74 21.05 9.01 8.82
CA LEU A 74 22.18 8.28 8.23
C LEU A 74 21.98 8.05 6.74
N LEU A 75 20.78 7.61 6.34
CA LEU A 75 20.44 7.41 4.93
C LEU A 75 20.47 8.73 4.15
N LEU A 76 19.96 9.81 4.74
CA LEU A 76 19.99 11.14 4.13
C LEU A 76 21.41 11.67 3.96
N MET A 77 22.28 11.47 4.95
CA MET A 77 23.69 11.83 4.85
C MET A 77 24.38 11.07 3.73
N ILE A 78 24.18 9.74 3.65
CA ILE A 78 24.75 8.89 2.60
C ILE A 78 24.25 9.37 1.22
N LEU A 79 22.94 9.56 1.07
CA LEU A 79 22.35 10.06 -0.17
C LEU A 79 22.93 11.43 -0.55
N HIS A 80 22.98 12.37 0.38
CA HIS A 80 23.51 13.70 0.13
C HIS A 80 24.97 13.65 -0.36
N LYS A 81 25.82 12.87 0.30
CA LYS A 81 27.24 12.71 -0.07
C LYS A 81 27.42 12.09 -1.45
N LEU A 82 26.55 11.15 -1.84
CA LEU A 82 26.64 10.44 -3.11
C LEU A 82 25.80 11.07 -4.23
N GLY A 83 25.47 12.37 -4.12
CA GLY A 83 24.69 13.08 -5.14
C GLY A 83 23.28 12.51 -5.35
N TRP A 84 22.73 11.93 -4.28
CA TRP A 84 21.44 11.24 -4.20
C TRP A 84 21.33 9.99 -5.09
N ASP A 85 22.44 9.37 -5.48
CA ASP A 85 22.42 8.11 -6.23
C ASP A 85 22.01 6.95 -5.31
N VAL A 86 20.84 6.34 -5.56
CA VAL A 86 20.27 5.28 -4.71
C VAL A 86 21.10 4.00 -4.77
N ASP A 87 21.63 3.63 -5.94
CA ASP A 87 22.41 2.40 -6.13
C ASP A 87 23.74 2.51 -5.37
N LYS A 88 24.44 3.65 -5.53
CA LYS A 88 25.67 3.92 -4.78
C LYS A 88 25.42 4.03 -3.27
N SER A 89 24.32 4.66 -2.88
CA SER A 89 23.95 4.81 -1.47
C SER A 89 23.62 3.49 -0.80
N GLU A 90 22.94 2.58 -1.50
CA GLU A 90 22.72 1.22 -1.03
C GLU A 90 24.06 0.49 -0.88
N ALA A 91 24.92 0.54 -1.90
CA ALA A 91 26.23 -0.12 -1.84
C ALA A 91 27.08 0.41 -0.66
N LEU A 92 27.13 1.73 -0.46
CA LEU A 92 27.84 2.34 0.67
C LEU A 92 27.20 1.98 2.00
N PHE A 93 25.87 1.95 2.10
CA PHE A 93 25.18 1.52 3.31
C PHE A 93 25.50 0.06 3.64
N ARG A 94 25.46 -0.86 2.65
CA ARG A 94 25.81 -2.28 2.83
C ARG A 94 27.28 -2.48 3.19
N PHE A 95 28.16 -1.66 2.63
CA PHE A 95 29.58 -1.66 2.98
C PHE A 95 29.81 -1.17 4.42
N TRP A 96 29.19 -0.05 4.79
CA TRP A 96 29.20 0.46 6.16
C TRP A 96 28.63 -0.57 7.14
N GLU A 97 27.51 -1.20 6.80
CA GLU A 97 26.89 -2.29 7.53
C GLU A 97 27.90 -3.43 7.74
N ALA A 98 28.56 -3.91 6.67
CA ALA A 98 29.58 -4.95 6.73
C ALA A 98 30.78 -4.57 7.62
N ILE A 99 31.21 -3.30 7.61
CA ILE A 99 32.24 -2.80 8.52
C ILE A 99 31.76 -2.91 9.97
N GLN A 100 30.52 -2.49 10.26
CA GLN A 100 29.96 -2.62 11.62
C GLN A 100 29.87 -4.09 12.06
N ARG A 101 29.57 -5.03 11.15
CA ARG A 101 29.55 -6.47 11.47
C ARG A 101 30.92 -7.01 11.87
N ASN A 102 31.97 -6.50 11.24
CA ASN A 102 33.35 -6.94 11.44
C ASN A 102 34.07 -6.15 12.54
N ARG A 103 33.42 -5.14 13.12
CA ARG A 103 33.98 -4.42 14.25
C ARG A 103 34.13 -5.42 15.40
N PRO A 104 35.34 -5.65 15.92
CA PRO A 104 35.56 -6.54 17.03
C PRO A 104 34.68 -6.03 18.17
N LYS A 105 33.99 -6.96 18.81
CA LYS A 105 33.24 -6.66 20.03
C LYS A 105 34.30 -6.39 21.09
N ASP A 106 34.84 -5.17 21.10
CA ASP A 106 35.90 -4.75 22.02
C ASP A 106 35.53 -5.23 23.42
N ASP A 107 36.38 -6.08 23.97
CA ASP A 107 36.37 -6.66 25.30
C ASP A 107 36.63 -5.59 26.38
N GLY A 108 36.55 -4.30 26.03
CA GLY A 108 36.90 -3.16 26.88
C GLY A 108 38.30 -2.59 26.67
N GLU A 109 39.12 -3.13 25.76
CA GLU A 109 40.42 -2.54 25.40
C GLU A 109 40.39 -1.96 23.98
N LEU A 110 40.19 -0.63 23.90
CA LEU A 110 40.42 0.17 22.70
C LEU A 110 41.87 0.00 22.24
N THR A 111 42.14 -1.01 21.43
CA THR A 111 43.40 -1.16 20.69
C THR A 111 43.29 -0.33 19.42
N GLU A 112 44.22 0.60 19.22
CA GLU A 112 44.34 1.36 17.98
C GLU A 112 44.40 0.40 16.79
N TRP A 113 43.42 0.51 15.89
CA TRP A 113 43.36 -0.26 14.66
C TRP A 113 44.47 0.18 13.69
N GLU A 114 45.60 -0.54 13.69
CA GLU A 114 46.52 -0.55 12.55
C GLU A 114 46.02 -1.57 11.51
N PHE A 115 45.45 -1.06 10.43
CA PHE A 115 44.97 -1.87 9.30
C PHE A 115 46.17 -2.31 8.45
N ASP A 116 46.73 -3.49 8.73
CA ASP A 116 47.84 -4.03 7.95
C ASP A 116 47.32 -4.68 6.65
N ALA A 117 47.00 -3.82 5.67
CA ALA A 117 46.55 -4.23 4.34
C ALA A 117 47.73 -4.71 3.48
N THR A 118 48.07 -6.00 3.59
CA THR A 118 49.04 -6.69 2.73
C THR A 118 48.37 -7.61 1.69
N SER A 119 47.31 -7.15 1.01
CA SER A 119 46.78 -7.84 -0.18
C SER A 119 46.77 -6.91 -1.39
N GLU A 120 47.20 -7.45 -2.55
CA GLU A 120 47.52 -6.76 -3.80
C GLU A 120 46.32 -6.12 -4.55
N ASP A 121 45.12 -6.11 -3.97
CA ASP A 121 43.90 -5.53 -4.57
C ASP A 121 43.66 -4.08 -4.10
N LYS A 122 44.68 -3.21 -4.14
CA LYS A 122 44.63 -1.83 -3.62
C LYS A 122 44.10 -0.77 -4.59
N GLU A 123 44.00 -1.06 -5.90
CA GLU A 123 43.66 -0.01 -6.87
C GLU A 123 42.18 0.35 -6.93
N ASP A 124 41.26 -0.55 -6.53
CA ASP A 124 39.81 -0.27 -6.60
C ASP A 124 39.18 0.13 -5.24
N ILE A 125 39.94 0.08 -4.13
CA ILE A 125 39.42 0.38 -2.77
C ILE A 125 39.86 1.76 -2.25
N ALA A 126 40.96 2.32 -2.79
CA ALA A 126 41.53 3.58 -2.33
C ALA A 126 40.54 4.77 -2.41
N ASP A 127 39.66 4.79 -3.42
CA ASP A 127 38.63 5.82 -3.56
C ASP A 127 37.60 5.75 -2.42
N THR A 128 37.24 4.56 -1.95
CA THR A 128 36.25 4.38 -0.86
C THR A 128 36.80 4.65 0.54
N GLU A 129 38.11 4.46 0.77
CA GLU A 129 38.74 4.75 2.06
C GLU A 129 38.84 6.27 2.32
N SER A 130 39.04 7.05 1.25
CA SER A 130 39.01 8.51 1.32
C SER A 130 37.62 9.06 1.69
N ASP A 131 36.55 8.45 1.16
CA ASP A 131 35.15 8.76 1.51
C ASP A 131 34.80 8.42 2.98
N LEU A 132 35.41 7.37 3.55
CA LEU A 132 35.22 6.97 4.95
C LEU A 132 35.88 7.93 5.95
N LYS A 133 37.05 8.51 5.63
CA LYS A 133 37.66 9.57 6.45
C LYS A 133 36.72 10.79 6.59
N ILE A 134 35.84 11.03 5.61
CA ILE A 134 34.85 12.10 5.63
C ILE A 134 33.64 11.73 6.51
N LEU A 135 33.35 10.44 6.75
CA LEU A 135 32.29 10.02 7.69
C LEU A 135 32.75 10.04 9.15
N ARG A 136 34.05 9.96 9.43
CA ARG A 136 34.63 10.13 10.78
C ARG A 136 34.70 11.59 11.24
N LEU A 137 34.47 12.57 10.36
CA LEU A 137 34.42 13.98 10.73
C LEU A 137 33.06 14.34 11.35
N SER A 138 33.00 14.19 12.68
CA SER A 138 32.21 14.98 13.64
C SER A 138 30.77 15.35 13.25
N ASN A 139 29.79 14.65 13.83
CA ASN A 139 28.37 15.00 13.93
C ASN A 139 28.07 16.38 14.61
N LYS A 140 29.08 17.21 14.93
CA LYS A 140 28.89 18.47 15.68
C LYS A 140 28.38 19.66 14.86
N ASP A 141 28.41 19.61 13.53
CA ASP A 141 28.16 20.81 12.69
C ASP A 141 26.74 20.93 12.11
N VAL A 142 25.77 20.12 12.56
CA VAL A 142 24.37 20.15 12.09
C VAL A 142 23.42 20.48 13.23
N LEU A 143 23.40 21.74 13.69
CA LEU A 143 22.37 22.23 14.62
C LEU A 143 21.79 23.57 14.13
N GLY A 144 20.54 23.53 13.66
CA GLY A 144 19.76 24.68 13.21
C GLY A 144 19.02 25.44 14.34
N PRO A 145 18.39 26.59 14.04
CA PRO A 145 17.90 27.55 15.03
C PRO A 145 16.55 27.17 15.66
N LYS A 146 16.33 27.60 16.92
CA LYS A 146 15.11 27.38 17.72
C LYS A 146 13.97 28.33 17.32
N TYR A 147 12.74 27.82 17.21
CA TYR A 147 11.50 28.61 17.21
C TYR A 147 10.38 27.96 18.03
N PRO A 148 9.44 28.75 18.60
CA PRO A 148 8.31 28.25 19.40
C PRO A 148 7.00 28.24 18.60
N GLY A 149 6.19 27.18 18.78
CA GLY A 149 4.79 27.17 18.33
C GLY A 149 4.20 25.76 18.29
N GLY A 150 3.22 25.49 19.15
CA GLY A 150 2.51 24.21 19.18
C GLY A 150 1.67 24.01 17.92
N PHE A 151 1.88 22.87 17.25
CA PHE A 151 1.11 22.42 16.08
C PHE A 151 0.99 20.89 16.09
N THR A 152 -0.07 20.38 15.47
CA THR A 152 -0.49 18.97 15.47
C THR A 152 0.37 18.10 14.56
N LEU A 153 0.87 17.00 15.14
CA LEU A 153 2.04 16.20 14.73
C LEU A 153 1.94 15.49 13.37
N LEU A 154 0.74 15.14 12.88
CA LEU A 154 0.62 14.21 11.75
C LEU A 154 0.56 14.83 10.35
N GLN A 155 0.16 16.09 10.24
CA GLN A 155 0.17 16.78 8.95
C GLN A 155 1.61 17.20 8.56
N HIS A 156 2.44 17.47 9.57
CA HIS A 156 3.86 17.79 9.44
C HIS A 156 4.69 16.61 8.88
N VAL A 157 4.49 15.38 9.37
CA VAL A 157 5.32 14.21 8.99
C VAL A 157 5.13 13.76 7.53
N GLN A 158 4.02 14.13 6.88
CA GLN A 158 3.75 13.77 5.47
C GLN A 158 3.86 14.95 4.49
N ASP A 159 3.59 16.19 4.92
CA ASP A 159 3.57 17.37 4.05
C ASP A 159 4.80 18.28 4.19
N ASN A 160 5.68 18.09 5.18
CA ASN A 160 6.90 18.88 5.29
C ASN A 160 8.07 18.32 4.49
N SER A 161 8.98 19.22 4.09
CA SER A 161 10.32 18.85 3.70
C SER A 161 11.02 18.13 4.86
N LEU A 162 11.88 17.15 4.52
CA LEU A 162 12.70 16.40 5.48
C LEU A 162 13.62 17.27 6.34
N ASP A 163 13.72 18.58 6.04
CA ASP A 163 14.44 19.56 6.85
C ASP A 163 13.75 19.83 8.21
N GLU A 164 12.50 19.39 8.41
CA GLU A 164 11.72 19.56 9.65
C GLU A 164 11.50 18.25 10.44
N ILE A 165 12.25 17.18 10.17
CA ILE A 165 12.29 16.05 11.13
C ILE A 165 13.00 16.57 12.39
N PHE A 166 12.21 17.02 13.37
CA PHE A 166 12.71 17.40 14.68
C PHE A 166 13.20 16.15 15.42
N VAL A 167 14.44 15.78 15.18
CA VAL A 167 15.18 14.92 16.10
C VAL A 167 15.58 15.83 17.27
N PRO A 168 15.19 15.51 18.52
CA PRO A 168 15.60 16.29 19.68
C PRO A 168 17.13 16.47 19.64
N ALA A 169 17.62 17.70 19.72
CA ALA A 169 19.06 17.99 19.66
C ALA A 169 19.88 17.26 20.74
N SER A 170 19.22 16.70 21.76
CA SER A 170 19.77 15.86 22.80
C SER A 170 20.04 14.41 22.36
N PHE A 171 19.50 13.96 21.23
CA PHE A 171 19.63 12.56 20.80
C PHE A 171 21.01 12.32 20.18
N LYS A 172 21.87 11.61 20.91
CA LYS A 172 23.21 11.25 20.45
C LYS A 172 23.20 9.87 19.81
N PHE A 173 23.15 9.83 18.48
CA PHE A 173 23.21 8.57 17.71
C PHE A 173 24.47 7.75 18.01
N ASP A 174 25.57 8.41 18.38
CA ASP A 174 26.86 7.75 18.63
C ASP A 174 26.81 6.85 19.88
N GLU A 175 25.89 7.09 20.81
CA GLU A 175 25.75 6.32 22.06
C GLU A 175 24.91 5.04 21.85
N TYR A 176 24.09 4.96 20.80
CA TYR A 176 23.22 3.82 20.51
C TYR A 176 23.48 3.22 19.14
N ALA A 177 24.66 2.64 18.96
CA ALA A 177 25.01 1.98 17.72
C ALA A 177 24.12 0.74 17.49
N LEU A 178 23.39 0.73 16.36
CA LEU A 178 22.73 -0.48 15.87
C LEU A 178 23.75 -1.58 15.62
N VAL A 179 23.50 -2.76 16.17
CA VAL A 179 24.34 -3.94 15.96
C VAL A 179 23.90 -4.63 14.68
N TYR A 180 24.73 -4.55 13.64
CA TYR A 180 24.54 -5.28 12.39
C TYR A 180 25.23 -6.64 12.49
N THR A 181 24.48 -7.71 12.24
CA THR A 181 24.99 -9.09 12.38
C THR A 181 24.82 -9.90 11.10
N GLY A 182 24.06 -9.39 10.13
CA GLY A 182 23.61 -10.15 8.96
C GLY A 182 22.44 -11.08 9.29
N ASN A 183 22.02 -11.11 10.55
CA ASN A 183 20.80 -11.76 10.99
C ASN A 183 19.74 -10.69 11.27
N ALA A 184 18.79 -10.55 10.34
CA ALA A 184 17.73 -9.56 10.44
C ALA A 184 16.89 -9.68 11.73
N ASP A 185 16.78 -10.88 12.30
CA ASP A 185 16.07 -11.10 13.57
C ASP A 185 16.79 -10.39 14.73
N LEU A 186 18.10 -10.62 14.86
CA LEU A 186 18.94 -10.00 15.89
C LEU A 186 19.03 -8.49 15.70
N GLU A 187 19.23 -8.02 14.48
CA GLU A 187 19.28 -6.58 14.16
C GLU A 187 18.01 -5.85 14.61
N ARG A 188 16.84 -6.46 14.39
CA ARG A 188 15.55 -5.93 14.81
C ARG A 188 15.40 -5.90 16.33
N ARG A 189 15.86 -6.93 17.02
CA ARG A 189 15.84 -6.95 18.49
C ARG A 189 16.78 -5.90 19.08
N SER A 190 17.99 -5.76 18.52
CA SER A 190 18.90 -4.68 18.89
C SER A 190 18.29 -3.29 18.66
N ALA A 191 17.56 -3.10 17.57
CA ALA A 191 16.86 -1.84 17.31
C ALA A 191 15.76 -1.54 18.35
N VAL A 192 15.07 -2.56 18.86
CA VAL A 192 14.08 -2.40 19.93
C VAL A 192 14.75 -1.91 21.22
N ILE A 193 15.90 -2.48 21.60
CA ILE A 193 16.67 -2.03 22.77
C ILE A 193 17.12 -0.57 22.60
N VAL A 194 17.72 -0.25 21.43
CA VAL A 194 18.16 1.12 21.11
C VAL A 194 17.00 2.12 21.20
N PHE A 195 15.84 1.76 20.65
CA PHE A 195 14.65 2.61 20.72
C PHE A 195 14.14 2.80 22.14
N THR A 196 14.07 1.74 22.94
CA THR A 196 13.60 1.83 24.33
C THR A 196 14.50 2.73 25.16
N ASN A 197 15.82 2.57 25.04
CA ASN A 197 16.76 3.44 25.75
C ASN A 197 16.64 4.90 25.27
N ALA A 198 16.47 5.11 23.96
CA ALA A 198 16.23 6.43 23.41
C ALA A 198 14.96 7.09 23.98
N VAL A 199 13.88 6.31 24.13
CA VAL A 199 12.62 6.80 24.72
C VAL A 199 12.78 7.09 26.20
N LEU A 200 13.44 6.22 26.95
CA LEU A 200 13.73 6.43 28.37
C LEU A 200 14.54 7.71 28.58
N ASP A 201 15.63 7.90 27.84
CA ASP A 201 16.50 9.07 27.98
C ASP A 201 15.83 10.37 27.53
N THR A 202 14.94 10.32 26.53
CA THR A 202 14.30 11.52 25.98
C THR A 202 13.04 11.92 26.73
N PHE A 203 12.24 10.95 27.17
CA PHE A 203 10.89 11.16 27.70
C PHE A 203 10.73 10.69 29.15
N ASP A 204 11.71 10.01 29.75
CA ASP A 204 11.65 9.42 31.09
C ASP A 204 10.48 8.43 31.23
N VAL A 205 10.29 7.59 30.22
CA VAL A 205 9.20 6.62 30.14
C VAL A 205 9.73 5.24 29.79
N LEU A 206 9.30 4.24 30.56
CA LEU A 206 9.53 2.83 30.25
C LEU A 206 8.48 2.32 29.25
N LEU A 207 8.94 1.48 28.32
CA LEU A 207 8.10 0.79 27.35
C LEU A 207 8.00 -0.68 27.69
N SER A 208 6.84 -1.27 27.41
CA SER A 208 6.75 -2.71 27.27
C SER A 208 7.44 -3.18 25.98
N ARG A 209 7.92 -4.43 25.94
CA ARG A 209 8.61 -4.98 24.76
C ARG A 209 7.66 -5.07 23.58
N GLY A 210 6.42 -5.50 23.83
CA GLY A 210 5.37 -5.55 22.84
C GLY A 210 5.10 -4.17 22.23
N GLU A 211 4.97 -3.14 23.07
CA GLU A 211 4.76 -1.76 22.61
C GLU A 211 5.92 -1.27 21.74
N ALA A 212 7.17 -1.39 22.23
CA ALA A 212 8.35 -0.93 21.49
C ALA A 212 8.45 -1.56 20.09
N VAL A 213 8.20 -2.87 19.97
CA VAL A 213 8.16 -3.57 18.67
C VAL A 213 7.03 -3.05 17.80
N LEU A 214 5.83 -2.82 18.33
CA LEU A 214 4.68 -2.34 17.55
C LEU A 214 4.88 -0.93 17.02
N VAL A 215 5.49 -0.04 17.80
CA VAL A 215 5.84 1.31 17.34
C VAL A 215 6.87 1.23 16.21
N LEU A 216 7.98 0.52 16.43
CA LEU A 216 9.04 0.39 15.43
C LEU A 216 8.56 -0.30 14.15
N ALA A 217 8.04 -1.52 14.28
CA ALA A 217 7.70 -2.35 13.14
C ALA A 217 6.38 -1.93 12.48
N GLY A 218 5.37 -1.62 13.30
CA GLY A 218 3.99 -1.37 12.84
C GLY A 218 3.75 0.05 12.35
N LEU A 219 4.34 1.06 13.01
CA LEU A 219 4.10 2.48 12.72
C LEU A 219 5.29 3.12 11.98
N ALA A 220 6.51 2.79 12.40
CA ALA A 220 7.72 3.43 11.89
C ALA A 220 8.44 2.65 10.78
N SER A 221 8.04 1.41 10.47
CA SER A 221 8.72 0.57 9.46
C SER A 221 10.22 0.34 9.73
N TRP A 222 10.59 0.15 11.00
CA TRP A 222 11.96 -0.02 11.50
C TRP A 222 12.87 1.21 11.34
N ASP A 223 12.29 2.40 11.23
CA ASP A 223 12.98 3.69 11.30
C ASP A 223 12.93 4.25 12.73
N LEU A 224 14.09 4.32 13.38
CA LEU A 224 14.22 4.75 14.78
C LEU A 224 13.82 6.21 15.01
N GLU A 225 14.18 7.10 14.10
CA GLU A 225 13.85 8.53 14.22
C GLU A 225 12.35 8.74 14.08
N ARG A 226 11.76 8.06 13.09
CA ARG A 226 10.32 8.11 12.89
C ARG A 226 9.55 7.53 14.08
N ALA A 227 10.07 6.47 14.71
CA ALA A 227 9.47 5.90 15.91
C ALA A 227 9.49 6.90 17.09
N LEU A 228 10.60 7.62 17.28
CA LEU A 228 10.71 8.67 18.30
C LEU A 228 9.75 9.84 18.04
N VAL A 229 9.56 10.23 16.78
CA VAL A 229 8.56 11.25 16.41
C VAL A 229 7.16 10.79 16.81
N PHE A 230 6.78 9.54 16.52
CA PHE A 230 5.48 9.00 16.97
C PHE A 230 5.33 9.03 18.50
N TYR A 231 6.42 8.93 19.25
CA TYR A 231 6.40 8.90 20.71
C TYR A 231 6.24 10.28 21.36
N GLN A 232 6.45 11.37 20.62
CA GLN A 232 6.31 12.74 21.17
C GLN A 232 4.91 13.02 21.72
N ASP A 233 3.88 12.33 21.21
CA ASP A 233 2.50 12.41 21.68
C ASP A 233 2.05 11.03 22.19
N ARG A 234 2.30 10.77 23.49
CA ARG A 234 2.03 9.47 24.11
C ARG A 234 0.54 9.12 24.13
N GLU A 235 -0.34 10.08 24.41
CA GLU A 235 -1.79 9.83 24.45
C GLU A 235 -2.30 9.41 23.07
N LEU A 236 -1.84 10.11 22.03
CA LEU A 236 -2.15 9.76 20.66
C LEU A 236 -1.60 8.39 20.28
N LEU A 237 -0.35 8.09 20.67
CA LEU A 237 0.26 6.80 20.41
C LEU A 237 -0.53 5.67 21.06
N SER A 238 -0.91 5.80 22.33
CA SER A 238 -1.74 4.82 23.03
C SER A 238 -3.08 4.61 22.31
N ALA A 239 -3.72 5.67 21.82
CA ALA A 239 -4.95 5.57 21.03
C ALA A 239 -4.75 4.81 19.71
N VAL A 240 -3.67 5.10 19.00
CA VAL A 240 -3.29 4.41 17.76
C VAL A 240 -3.02 2.93 18.04
N LEU A 241 -2.23 2.61 19.07
CA LEU A 241 -1.93 1.23 19.45
C LEU A 241 -3.19 0.47 19.88
N SER A 242 -4.06 1.10 20.66
CA SER A 242 -5.33 0.51 21.08
C SER A 242 -6.22 0.19 19.88
N GLU A 243 -6.43 1.15 18.98
CA GLU A 243 -7.27 0.97 17.79
C GLU A 243 -6.78 -0.17 16.90
N TYR A 244 -5.46 -0.25 16.67
CA TYR A 244 -4.90 -1.19 15.70
C TYR A 244 -4.57 -2.57 16.27
N PHE A 245 -4.06 -2.63 17.50
CA PHE A 245 -3.42 -3.82 18.06
C PHE A 245 -4.18 -4.46 19.24
N ASP A 246 -5.09 -3.76 19.93
CA ASP A 246 -5.91 -4.42 20.97
C ASP A 246 -6.75 -5.56 20.35
N ARG A 247 -7.28 -5.35 19.13
CA ARG A 247 -7.99 -6.40 18.37
C ARG A 247 -7.09 -7.59 17.95
N MET A 248 -5.77 -7.41 17.99
CA MET A 248 -4.81 -8.47 17.71
C MET A 248 -4.53 -9.34 18.94
N ARG A 249 -5.09 -8.98 20.10
CA ARG A 249 -5.24 -9.90 21.24
C ARG A 249 -6.51 -10.76 21.03
N PRO A 250 -6.49 -12.05 21.40
CA PRO A 250 -7.70 -12.87 21.40
C PRO A 250 -8.70 -12.29 22.40
N SER A 251 -9.91 -11.99 21.96
CA SER A 251 -11.00 -11.59 22.85
C SER A 251 -11.78 -12.83 23.29
N PRO A 252 -11.88 -13.14 24.60
CA PRO A 252 -12.63 -14.30 25.08
C PRO A 252 -14.14 -14.15 24.85
N ASP A 253 -14.65 -12.92 24.76
CA ASP A 253 -16.09 -12.63 24.79
C ASP A 253 -16.74 -12.54 23.41
N LEU A 254 -15.95 -12.46 22.34
CA LEU A 254 -16.48 -12.38 20.98
C LEU A 254 -16.70 -13.79 20.41
N CYS A 255 -17.96 -14.23 20.45
CA CYS A 255 -18.43 -15.44 19.77
C CYS A 255 -18.37 -15.25 18.24
N THR A 256 -17.17 -15.35 17.68
CA THR A 256 -16.91 -15.27 16.24
C THR A 256 -17.11 -16.64 15.62
N SER A 257 -17.53 -16.67 14.34
CA SER A 257 -17.57 -17.96 13.64
C SER A 257 -16.15 -18.53 13.52
N GLU A 258 -15.98 -19.85 13.52
CA GLU A 258 -14.65 -20.50 13.38
C GLU A 258 -13.88 -19.98 12.13
N SER A 259 -14.61 -19.60 11.08
CA SER A 259 -14.01 -19.01 9.88
C SER A 259 -13.49 -17.59 10.08
N GLU A 260 -14.10 -16.79 10.94
CA GLU A 260 -13.62 -15.45 11.31
C GLU A 260 -12.43 -15.58 12.26
N ALA A 261 -12.53 -16.41 13.30
CA ALA A 261 -11.42 -16.72 14.20
C ALA A 261 -10.16 -17.20 13.43
N GLN A 262 -10.32 -18.09 12.45
CA GLN A 262 -9.20 -18.52 11.61
C GLN A 262 -8.62 -17.38 10.76
N SER A 263 -9.45 -16.46 10.26
CA SER A 263 -8.96 -15.31 9.50
C SER A 263 -8.16 -14.36 10.37
N GLU A 264 -8.60 -14.13 11.61
CA GLU A 264 -7.85 -13.33 12.58
C GLU A 264 -6.51 -13.98 12.91
N ARG A 265 -6.48 -15.30 13.18
CA ARG A 265 -5.22 -16.06 13.36
C ARG A 265 -4.28 -15.92 12.16
N ASP A 266 -4.82 -16.01 10.94
CA ASP A 266 -4.03 -15.84 9.71
C ASP A 266 -3.45 -14.42 9.61
N GLN A 267 -4.19 -13.41 10.03
CA GLN A 267 -3.75 -12.02 10.07
C GLN A 267 -2.66 -11.80 11.11
N ARG A 268 -2.87 -12.28 12.34
CA ARG A 268 -1.88 -12.21 13.43
C ARG A 268 -0.57 -12.90 13.02
N LEU A 269 -0.65 -14.09 12.41
CA LEU A 269 0.53 -14.78 11.89
C LEU A 269 1.24 -13.99 10.78
N ALA A 270 0.50 -13.39 9.84
CA ALA A 270 1.09 -12.60 8.78
C ALA A 270 1.81 -11.34 9.31
N LEU A 271 1.22 -10.66 10.30
CA LEU A 271 1.85 -9.52 10.98
C LEU A 271 3.07 -9.95 11.78
N PHE A 272 2.96 -11.03 12.55
CA PHE A 272 4.08 -11.58 13.32
C PHE A 272 5.28 -11.87 12.40
N ILE A 273 5.06 -12.58 11.30
CA ILE A 273 6.10 -12.84 10.28
C ILE A 273 6.66 -11.53 9.68
N THR A 274 5.81 -10.53 9.44
CA THR A 274 6.25 -9.25 8.87
C THR A 274 7.20 -8.52 9.83
N TYR A 275 6.83 -8.48 11.11
CA TYR A 275 7.54 -7.75 12.16
C TYR A 275 8.82 -8.46 12.57
N THR A 276 8.79 -9.77 12.80
CA THR A 276 10.01 -10.51 13.15
C THR A 276 10.90 -10.75 11.93
N GLY A 277 10.30 -10.94 10.76
CA GLY A 277 11.03 -11.22 9.51
C GLY A 277 11.47 -12.67 9.43
N PHE A 278 11.05 -13.47 10.40
CA PHE A 278 11.48 -14.85 10.56
C PHE A 278 11.22 -15.65 9.28
N PRO A 279 12.20 -16.43 8.79
CA PRO A 279 12.08 -17.13 7.50
C PRO A 279 11.19 -18.37 7.58
N SER A 280 11.01 -18.99 8.75
CA SER A 280 10.11 -20.14 8.92
C SER A 280 8.72 -19.70 9.35
N TRP A 281 7.75 -19.71 8.42
CA TRP A 281 6.37 -19.38 8.76
C TRP A 281 5.76 -20.40 9.72
N TYR A 282 6.24 -21.64 9.69
CA TYR A 282 5.75 -22.70 10.56
C TYR A 282 6.21 -22.50 12.01
N SER A 283 7.49 -22.20 12.22
CA SER A 283 8.01 -21.90 13.56
C SER A 283 7.35 -20.65 14.14
N ALA A 284 7.16 -19.62 13.31
CA ALA A 284 6.41 -18.42 13.68
C ALA A 284 4.96 -18.73 14.10
N LYS A 285 4.31 -19.70 13.43
CA LYS A 285 2.97 -20.16 13.80
C LYS A 285 2.95 -20.88 15.14
N GLU A 286 3.87 -21.82 15.36
CA GLU A 286 3.97 -22.56 16.62
C GLU A 286 4.25 -21.59 17.79
N HIS A 287 5.15 -20.63 17.60
CA HIS A 287 5.43 -19.57 18.57
C HIS A 287 4.17 -18.78 18.92
N LEU A 288 3.44 -18.31 17.90
CA LEU A 288 2.21 -17.58 18.10
C LEU A 288 1.14 -18.41 18.84
N SER A 289 1.04 -19.71 18.55
CA SER A 289 0.09 -20.61 19.22
C SER A 289 0.46 -20.92 20.68
N VAL A 290 1.75 -20.94 21.04
CA VAL A 290 2.19 -21.04 22.45
C VAL A 290 1.72 -19.84 23.28
N HIS A 291 1.49 -18.70 22.63
CA HIS A 291 1.00 -17.47 23.25
C HIS A 291 -0.49 -17.22 22.96
N ASP A 292 -1.29 -18.29 22.84
CA ASP A 292 -2.75 -18.24 22.63
C ASP A 292 -3.19 -17.41 21.40
N ASP A 293 -2.37 -17.40 20.36
CA ASP A 293 -2.53 -16.53 19.20
C ASP A 293 -2.58 -15.03 19.53
N ASN A 294 -2.05 -14.60 20.68
CA ASN A 294 -1.92 -13.19 21.06
C ASN A 294 -0.66 -12.58 20.43
N LEU A 295 -0.87 -11.70 19.43
CA LEU A 295 0.24 -11.08 18.70
C LEU A 295 1.17 -10.28 19.61
N VAL A 296 0.63 -9.50 20.55
CA VAL A 296 1.42 -8.61 21.42
C VAL A 296 2.32 -9.44 22.33
N LYS A 297 1.75 -10.44 23.02
CA LYS A 297 2.51 -11.37 23.88
C LYS A 297 3.55 -12.15 23.08
N ALA A 298 3.21 -12.60 21.87
CA ALA A 298 4.14 -13.33 21.01
C ALA A 298 5.33 -12.46 20.56
N LEU A 299 5.12 -11.17 20.27
CA LEU A 299 6.20 -10.22 19.93
C LEU A 299 7.10 -9.94 21.13
N ALA A 300 6.52 -9.73 22.31
CA ALA A 300 7.29 -9.55 23.55
C ALA A 300 8.15 -10.78 23.85
N ALA A 301 7.57 -11.98 23.75
CA ALA A 301 8.29 -13.24 23.93
C ALA A 301 9.35 -13.47 22.85
N TRP A 302 9.08 -13.12 21.59
CA TRP A 302 10.09 -13.16 20.53
C TRP A 302 11.26 -12.23 20.83
N HIS A 303 11.00 -11.00 21.28
CA HIS A 303 12.05 -10.06 21.64
C HIS A 303 12.94 -10.60 22.76
N ARG A 304 12.35 -11.24 23.77
CA ARG A 304 13.06 -11.81 24.92
C ARG A 304 13.79 -13.12 24.55
N ASP A 305 13.06 -14.09 24.02
CA ASP A 305 13.51 -15.49 23.92
C ASP A 305 14.00 -15.84 22.50
N GLY A 306 13.55 -15.11 21.49
CA GLY A 306 13.69 -15.48 20.08
C GLY A 306 12.57 -16.43 19.61
N ILE A 307 12.71 -16.96 18.40
CA ILE A 307 11.82 -18.01 17.85
C ILE A 307 12.63 -19.27 17.62
N GLU A 308 12.27 -20.36 18.30
CA GLU A 308 12.90 -21.66 18.12
C GLU A 308 12.65 -22.20 16.69
N PRO A 309 13.70 -22.51 15.90
CA PRO A 309 13.52 -23.10 14.58
C PRO A 309 12.93 -24.52 14.66
N ARG A 310 11.73 -24.69 14.08
CA ARG A 310 11.00 -25.95 14.05
C ARG A 310 10.79 -26.43 12.62
N LYS A 311 11.12 -27.70 12.36
CA LYS A 311 10.83 -28.38 11.09
C LYS A 311 9.34 -28.64 10.97
N HIS A 312 8.78 -28.48 9.77
CA HIS A 312 7.37 -28.77 9.54
C HIS A 312 7.16 -30.30 9.64
N PRO A 313 6.04 -30.81 10.22
CA PRO A 313 5.86 -32.25 10.44
C PRO A 313 6.01 -33.10 9.18
N LYS A 314 5.59 -32.56 8.04
CA LYS A 314 5.70 -33.21 6.72
C LYS A 314 7.12 -33.26 6.14
N ASP A 315 8.07 -32.57 6.74
CA ASP A 315 9.48 -32.67 6.33
C ASP A 315 10.10 -34.00 6.77
N LYS A 316 9.46 -34.72 7.71
CA LYS A 316 9.99 -35.94 8.33
C LYS A 316 9.82 -37.20 7.45
N GLU A 317 8.93 -37.18 6.46
CA GLU A 317 8.56 -38.36 5.66
C GLU A 317 8.97 -38.22 4.19
N GLY A 318 10.26 -38.45 3.87
CA GLY A 318 10.81 -38.92 2.57
C GLY A 318 10.39 -38.25 1.24
N THR A 319 9.44 -37.33 1.25
CA THR A 319 8.76 -36.75 0.09
C THR A 319 9.33 -35.36 -0.12
N ARG A 320 10.50 -35.36 -0.77
CA ARG A 320 11.33 -34.31 -1.40
C ARG A 320 10.73 -32.95 -1.79
N LYS A 321 9.86 -32.33 -1.01
CA LYS A 321 9.55 -30.90 -1.17
C LYS A 321 10.38 -30.14 -0.17
N ALA A 322 11.67 -29.99 -0.50
CA ALA A 322 12.57 -29.11 0.22
C ALA A 322 11.89 -27.74 0.42
N GLY A 323 11.80 -27.29 1.67
CA GLY A 323 11.24 -25.97 2.01
C GLY A 323 9.76 -25.91 2.38
N ILE A 324 9.06 -27.04 2.62
CA ILE A 324 7.76 -26.96 3.32
C ILE A 324 8.01 -26.33 4.71
N GLY A 325 7.14 -25.41 5.13
CA GLY A 325 7.36 -24.66 6.38
C GLY A 325 8.24 -23.41 6.25
N MET A 326 8.98 -23.28 5.14
CA MET A 326 9.87 -22.15 4.87
C MET A 326 9.23 -21.13 3.93
N ARG A 327 9.54 -19.87 4.15
CA ARG A 327 9.22 -18.76 3.24
C ARG A 327 10.14 -18.79 2.02
N ILE A 328 9.86 -17.90 1.08
CA ILE A 328 10.60 -17.82 -0.17
C ILE A 328 11.34 -16.50 -0.24
N ASP A 329 12.63 -16.59 -0.56
CA ASP A 329 13.53 -15.47 -0.73
C ASP A 329 13.32 -14.77 -2.08
N PHE A 330 14.08 -13.71 -2.32
CA PHE A 330 13.96 -12.91 -3.54
C PHE A 330 14.37 -13.67 -4.80
N ASP A 331 15.21 -14.70 -4.66
CA ASP A 331 15.61 -15.58 -5.75
C ASP A 331 14.55 -16.65 -6.09
N GLY A 332 13.41 -16.65 -5.37
CA GLY A 332 12.33 -17.61 -5.56
C GLY A 332 12.61 -18.98 -4.93
N LYS A 333 13.73 -19.16 -4.23
CA LYS A 333 14.04 -20.38 -3.48
C LYS A 333 13.50 -20.28 -2.06
N HIS A 334 13.33 -21.44 -1.45
CA HIS A 334 12.98 -21.49 -0.03
C HIS A 334 14.17 -21.02 0.81
N ALA A 335 13.90 -20.14 1.76
CA ALA A 335 14.88 -19.73 2.75
C ALA A 335 15.37 -20.96 3.54
N SER A 336 16.62 -20.93 3.98
CA SER A 336 17.17 -21.94 4.88
C SER A 336 16.53 -21.83 6.27
N LEU A 337 16.35 -22.97 6.94
CA LEU A 337 15.98 -22.95 8.35
C LEU A 337 17.12 -22.27 9.13
N PRO A 338 16.83 -21.25 9.95
CA PRO A 338 17.85 -20.60 10.76
C PRO A 338 18.52 -21.60 11.68
N ASP A 339 19.80 -21.35 11.96
CA ASP A 339 20.50 -22.10 12.99
C ASP A 339 19.89 -21.75 14.37
N PRO A 340 19.57 -22.74 15.23
CA PRO A 340 18.98 -22.46 16.53
C PRO A 340 19.77 -21.45 17.37
N GLU A 341 21.10 -21.52 17.38
CA GLU A 341 21.92 -20.59 18.19
C GLU A 341 21.82 -19.16 17.69
N SER A 342 21.58 -18.97 16.39
CA SER A 342 21.37 -17.65 15.80
C SER A 342 20.02 -17.02 16.15
N CYS A 343 19.06 -17.81 16.64
CA CYS A 343 17.72 -17.32 17.00
C CYS A 343 17.58 -16.91 18.47
N TYR A 344 18.43 -17.42 19.36
CA TYR A 344 18.35 -17.08 20.78
C TYR A 344 18.99 -15.72 21.04
N CYS A 345 18.40 -14.93 21.95
CA CYS A 345 19.13 -13.76 22.46
C CYS A 345 20.25 -14.26 23.36
N ARG A 346 21.49 -13.83 23.07
CA ARG A 346 22.59 -13.86 24.03
C ARG A 346 22.69 -12.54 24.80
N VAL A 347 21.58 -11.86 25.07
CA VAL A 347 21.61 -10.71 25.99
C VAL A 347 21.73 -11.33 27.38
N GLU A 348 22.98 -11.54 27.79
CA GLU A 348 23.37 -12.40 28.91
C GLU A 348 23.03 -11.84 30.30
N ASN A 349 22.40 -10.66 30.43
CA ASN A 349 21.97 -10.14 31.74
C ASN A 349 20.69 -9.31 31.63
N ASP A 350 19.55 -9.89 32.04
CA ASP A 350 18.63 -9.44 33.10
C ASP A 350 18.42 -7.94 33.39
N ASP A 351 18.46 -7.05 32.41
CA ASP A 351 17.83 -5.72 32.57
C ASP A 351 16.31 -5.81 32.33
N ASP A 352 15.64 -6.78 32.95
CA ASP A 352 14.17 -6.81 33.04
C ASP A 352 13.64 -5.52 33.71
N ASP A 353 14.48 -4.84 34.49
CA ASP A 353 14.20 -3.56 35.15
C ASP A 353 13.97 -2.38 34.17
N ILE A 354 14.43 -2.48 32.91
CA ILE A 354 14.27 -1.42 31.89
C ILE A 354 12.92 -1.56 31.14
N TRP A 355 12.16 -2.63 31.38
CA TRP A 355 10.91 -2.89 30.65
C TRP A 355 9.70 -2.73 31.56
N ASP A 356 8.70 -1.99 31.06
CA ASP A 356 7.38 -1.98 31.70
C ASP A 356 6.71 -3.35 31.49
N PRO A 357 5.97 -3.90 32.46
CA PRO A 357 5.09 -5.05 32.23
C PRO A 357 4.24 -4.90 30.97
N GLU A 358 4.04 -6.02 30.28
CA GLU A 358 3.16 -6.08 29.12
C GLU A 358 1.73 -5.70 29.51
N THR A 359 1.18 -4.70 28.84
CA THR A 359 -0.18 -4.23 29.11
C THR A 359 -1.21 -5.13 28.43
N GLU A 360 -2.32 -5.40 29.13
CA GLU A 360 -3.44 -6.15 28.56
C GLU A 360 -4.25 -5.33 27.55
N GLN A 361 -4.26 -4.00 27.71
CA GLN A 361 -4.89 -3.01 26.84
C GLN A 361 -3.99 -1.77 26.76
N PHE A 362 -3.90 -1.12 25.59
CA PHE A 362 -3.10 0.10 25.45
C PHE A 362 -3.84 1.37 25.91
N MET A 363 -5.16 1.30 26.01
CA MET A 363 -6.00 2.35 26.57
C MET A 363 -7.13 1.75 27.37
N ASP A 364 -7.42 2.37 28.51
CA ASP A 364 -8.62 2.09 29.28
C ASP A 364 -9.88 2.53 28.52
N GLU A 365 -10.98 1.81 28.71
CA GLU A 365 -12.26 2.08 28.05
C GLU A 365 -12.76 3.51 28.29
N ASP A 366 -12.56 4.05 29.50
CA ASP A 366 -12.94 5.41 29.88
C ASP A 366 -12.16 6.47 29.09
N THR A 367 -10.86 6.25 28.87
CA THR A 367 -10.01 7.17 28.11
C THR A 367 -10.33 7.08 26.62
N ARG A 368 -10.61 5.87 26.14
CA ARG A 368 -11.05 5.64 24.77
C ARG A 368 -12.37 6.35 24.45
N ALA A 369 -13.32 6.40 25.39
CA ALA A 369 -14.59 7.09 25.21
C ALA A 369 -14.45 8.63 25.14
N LYS A 370 -13.41 9.20 25.77
CA LYS A 370 -13.14 10.64 25.79
C LYS A 370 -12.32 11.13 24.61
N THR A 371 -11.51 10.24 24.03
CA THR A 371 -10.59 10.60 22.94
C THR A 371 -11.34 10.53 21.61
N ASP A 372 -11.56 11.66 20.95
CA ASP A 372 -12.19 11.70 19.62
C ASP A 372 -11.21 11.27 18.52
N ILE A 373 -10.98 9.95 18.44
CA ILE A 373 -10.13 9.30 17.44
C ILE A 373 -10.69 9.52 16.01
N SER A 374 -11.97 9.87 15.88
CA SER A 374 -12.59 10.05 14.56
C SER A 374 -11.96 11.20 13.76
N SER A 375 -11.42 12.21 14.47
CA SER A 375 -10.66 13.31 13.89
C SER A 375 -9.35 12.85 13.23
N PHE A 376 -8.69 11.85 13.80
CA PHE A 376 -7.41 11.31 13.35
C PHE A 376 -7.52 10.50 12.06
N SER A 377 -8.60 9.72 11.94
CA SER A 377 -8.86 8.88 10.76
C SER A 377 -9.02 9.69 9.46
N LYS A 378 -9.35 10.98 9.55
CA LYS A 378 -9.64 11.84 8.39
C LYS A 378 -8.44 12.63 7.89
N THR A 379 -7.48 12.97 8.74
CA THR A 379 -6.34 13.83 8.38
C THR A 379 -5.09 13.06 7.98
N THR A 380 -5.01 11.76 8.28
CA THR A 380 -3.90 10.92 7.84
C THR A 380 -4.08 10.55 6.36
N THR A 381 -3.65 11.43 5.45
CA THR A 381 -3.77 11.32 3.98
C THR A 381 -3.08 10.07 3.41
N GLY A 382 -2.18 9.45 4.17
CA GLY A 382 -1.75 8.07 3.99
C GLY A 382 -2.58 7.12 4.84
N SER A 383 -3.82 6.83 4.45
CA SER A 383 -4.74 5.88 5.10
C SER A 383 -4.04 4.57 5.47
N TRP A 384 -3.52 4.48 6.70
CA TRP A 384 -3.15 3.23 7.37
C TRP A 384 -4.41 2.47 7.78
N SER A 385 -5.43 2.48 6.92
CA SER A 385 -6.60 1.65 7.03
C SER A 385 -6.12 0.21 6.85
N PHE A 386 -5.68 -0.41 7.95
CA PHE A 386 -5.68 -1.85 8.06
C PHE A 386 -7.13 -2.25 7.85
N PRO A 387 -7.44 -2.82 6.68
CA PRO A 387 -8.79 -2.79 6.20
C PRO A 387 -9.68 -3.57 7.17
N HIS A 388 -10.71 -2.94 7.73
CA HIS A 388 -11.64 -3.65 8.62
C HIS A 388 -12.21 -4.87 7.87
N PHE A 389 -11.94 -6.06 8.39
CA PHE A 389 -12.21 -7.34 7.71
C PHE A 389 -13.69 -7.79 7.81
N GLY A 390 -14.62 -6.87 8.08
CA GLY A 390 -16.08 -7.10 8.05
C GLY A 390 -16.65 -7.27 6.63
N GLY A 391 -15.87 -7.83 5.70
CA GLY A 391 -16.22 -7.93 4.29
C GLY A 391 -17.43 -8.83 4.03
N ILE A 392 -18.38 -8.34 3.24
CA ILE A 392 -19.48 -9.13 2.70
C ILE A 392 -18.93 -10.40 2.01
N LYS A 393 -19.31 -11.58 2.51
CA LYS A 393 -18.90 -12.91 2.00
C LYS A 393 -19.35 -13.08 0.53
N LYS A 394 -18.52 -12.66 -0.43
CA LYS A 394 -18.80 -12.83 -1.86
C LYS A 394 -18.63 -14.30 -2.27
N ARG A 395 -19.71 -14.92 -2.74
CA ARG A 395 -19.69 -16.27 -3.32
C ARG A 395 -19.17 -16.19 -4.76
N VAL A 396 -18.13 -16.95 -5.08
CA VAL A 396 -17.59 -17.02 -6.45
C VAL A 396 -17.88 -18.40 -7.02
N LYS A 397 -18.50 -18.50 -8.21
CA LYS A 397 -18.67 -19.79 -8.91
C LYS A 397 -17.28 -20.34 -9.26
N GLY A 398 -16.95 -21.52 -8.76
CA GLY A 398 -15.75 -22.26 -9.14
C GLY A 398 -15.88 -22.87 -10.54
N PRO A 399 -14.79 -23.42 -11.11
CA PRO A 399 -14.82 -24.09 -12.42
C PRO A 399 -15.85 -25.23 -12.51
N ASN A 400 -16.22 -25.84 -11.38
CA ASN A 400 -17.22 -26.90 -11.31
C ASN A 400 -18.65 -26.36 -11.04
N GLY A 401 -18.92 -25.07 -11.27
CA GLY A 401 -20.20 -24.41 -10.97
C GLY A 401 -20.49 -24.19 -9.48
N LYS A 402 -19.86 -24.95 -8.57
CA LYS A 402 -20.05 -24.82 -7.11
C LYS A 402 -19.57 -23.44 -6.62
N LEU A 403 -20.46 -22.72 -5.94
CA LEU A 403 -20.16 -21.46 -5.27
C LEU A 403 -19.16 -21.72 -4.14
N ARG A 404 -17.94 -21.20 -4.28
CA ARG A 404 -16.92 -21.24 -3.22
C ARG A 404 -16.95 -19.90 -2.49
N VAL A 405 -17.17 -19.95 -1.18
CA VAL A 405 -16.88 -18.84 -0.29
C VAL A 405 -15.36 -18.84 -0.11
N ARG A 406 -14.70 -17.78 -0.59
CA ARG A 406 -13.29 -17.59 -0.24
C ARG A 406 -13.24 -17.29 1.25
N ARG A 407 -12.20 -17.73 1.95
CA ARG A 407 -11.94 -17.27 3.33
C ARG A 407 -10.95 -16.11 3.32
N PRO A 408 -11.11 -15.09 4.16
CA PRO A 408 -10.09 -14.04 4.26
C PRO A 408 -8.78 -14.62 4.81
N GLY A 409 -7.68 -13.89 4.63
CA GLY A 409 -6.34 -14.26 5.09
C GLY A 409 -5.47 -13.02 5.28
N GLY A 410 -4.32 -13.20 5.94
CA GLY A 410 -3.36 -12.13 6.24
C GLY A 410 -2.34 -11.95 5.13
N VAL A 411 -2.02 -10.72 4.76
CA VAL A 411 -0.94 -10.42 3.79
C VAL A 411 0.35 -10.21 4.57
N ILE A 412 1.43 -10.88 4.16
CA ILE A 412 2.76 -10.64 4.71
C ILE A 412 3.31 -9.47 3.90
N ASN A 413 3.42 -8.30 4.53
CA ASN A 413 3.73 -7.07 3.81
C ASN A 413 4.86 -6.30 4.46
N TYR A 414 6.06 -6.60 4.01
CA TYR A 414 7.29 -5.90 4.37
C TYR A 414 7.27 -4.41 4.00
N ASN A 415 6.58 -4.03 2.93
CA ASN A 415 6.52 -2.65 2.51
C ASN A 415 5.08 -2.29 2.11
N VAL A 416 4.39 -1.58 3.00
CA VAL A 416 2.99 -1.15 2.79
C VAL A 416 2.86 -0.16 1.63
N GLN A 417 3.93 0.53 1.25
CA GLN A 417 3.86 1.58 0.24
C GLN A 417 3.58 1.02 -1.17
N PRO A 418 2.81 1.72 -2.01
CA PRO A 418 2.67 1.35 -3.42
C PRO A 418 4.00 1.57 -4.16
N ALA A 419 4.31 0.73 -5.15
CA ALA A 419 5.44 0.91 -6.08
C ALA A 419 5.48 2.35 -6.61
N LYS A 420 6.61 3.08 -6.57
CA LYS A 420 6.69 4.49 -7.00
C LYS A 420 7.33 4.62 -8.39
N LEU A 421 7.02 5.72 -9.09
CA LEU A 421 7.62 6.01 -10.39
C LEU A 421 9.09 6.36 -10.20
N GLY A 422 9.97 5.79 -11.02
CA GLY A 422 11.42 6.00 -10.98
C GLY A 422 12.13 5.35 -9.79
N VAL A 423 11.42 4.59 -8.96
CA VAL A 423 11.95 3.98 -7.73
C VAL A 423 11.90 2.46 -7.85
N PRO A 424 13.01 1.79 -8.21
CA PRO A 424 13.09 0.34 -8.26
C PRO A 424 12.74 -0.31 -6.92
N ASP A 425 11.75 -1.20 -6.92
CA ASP A 425 11.34 -1.96 -5.74
C ASP A 425 10.97 -3.40 -6.11
N TRP A 426 11.98 -4.26 -6.15
CA TRP A 426 11.84 -5.67 -6.52
C TRP A 426 10.91 -6.46 -5.60
N THR A 427 10.70 -6.00 -4.36
CA THR A 427 9.78 -6.64 -3.41
C THR A 427 8.34 -6.66 -3.95
N LYS A 428 7.96 -5.71 -4.81
CA LYS A 428 6.62 -5.60 -5.41
C LYS A 428 6.35 -6.63 -6.49
N PHE A 429 7.35 -7.37 -6.95
CA PHE A 429 7.14 -8.51 -7.84
C PHE A 429 6.79 -9.80 -7.09
N ARG A 430 6.76 -9.78 -5.76
CA ARG A 430 6.34 -10.89 -4.92
C ARG A 430 5.10 -10.49 -4.12
N PHE A 431 4.21 -11.45 -3.89
CA PHE A 431 3.05 -11.28 -3.02
C PHE A 431 2.95 -12.49 -2.09
N GLU A 432 3.21 -12.27 -0.81
CA GLU A 432 3.19 -13.28 0.25
C GLU A 432 1.93 -13.13 1.11
N TYR A 433 1.35 -14.25 1.54
CA TYR A 433 0.17 -14.24 2.41
C TYR A 433 -0.01 -15.54 3.20
N ILE A 434 -0.72 -15.44 4.32
CA ILE A 434 -1.22 -16.57 5.11
C ILE A 434 -2.72 -16.74 4.83
N GLN A 435 -3.14 -17.99 4.61
CA GLN A 435 -4.56 -18.31 4.47
C GLN A 435 -4.83 -19.74 4.98
N LYS A 436 -5.84 -19.93 5.82
CA LYS A 436 -6.16 -21.21 6.47
C LYS A 436 -4.95 -21.82 7.19
N GLY A 437 -4.19 -21.00 7.89
CA GLY A 437 -3.01 -21.39 8.67
C GLY A 437 -1.84 -21.91 7.84
N ARG A 438 -1.75 -21.51 6.56
CA ARG A 438 -0.69 -21.90 5.62
C ARG A 438 -0.13 -20.71 4.87
N TYR A 439 1.17 -20.73 4.62
CA TYR A 439 1.85 -19.77 3.78
C TYR A 439 1.65 -20.02 2.30
N PHE A 440 1.47 -18.93 1.57
CA PHE A 440 1.39 -18.88 0.13
C PHE A 440 2.18 -17.70 -0.39
N TRP A 441 2.69 -17.86 -1.60
CA TRP A 441 3.32 -16.78 -2.33
C TRP A 441 2.87 -16.80 -3.79
N LYS A 442 2.94 -15.64 -4.45
CA LYS A 442 2.69 -15.49 -5.88
C LYS A 442 3.71 -14.52 -6.46
N PRO A 443 4.48 -14.92 -7.48
CA PRO A 443 5.27 -13.99 -8.26
C PRO A 443 4.38 -13.18 -9.21
N PHE A 444 4.82 -11.98 -9.56
CA PHE A 444 4.22 -11.16 -10.60
C PHE A 444 4.47 -11.80 -11.97
N LYS A 445 3.42 -12.37 -12.55
CA LYS A 445 3.46 -12.94 -13.91
C LYS A 445 2.65 -12.07 -14.85
N ASN A 446 3.33 -11.45 -15.81
CA ASN A 446 2.68 -10.73 -16.90
C ASN A 446 3.44 -11.03 -18.19
N ASN A 447 2.72 -11.45 -19.23
CA ASN A 447 3.31 -11.85 -20.50
C ASN A 447 3.96 -10.68 -21.26
N ARG A 448 3.83 -9.43 -20.79
CA ARG A 448 4.47 -8.25 -21.39
C ARG A 448 5.92 -8.05 -20.93
N TYR A 449 6.28 -8.55 -19.75
CA TYR A 449 7.54 -8.22 -19.10
C TYR A 449 8.48 -9.42 -19.03
N LEU A 450 9.76 -9.15 -19.31
CA LEU A 450 10.88 -9.97 -18.87
C LEU A 450 11.36 -9.40 -17.53
N LEU A 451 11.32 -10.22 -16.47
CA LEU A 451 11.85 -9.86 -15.16
C LEU A 451 13.24 -10.48 -15.04
N ALA A 452 14.28 -9.72 -15.40
CA ALA A 452 15.67 -10.17 -15.38
C ALA A 452 16.07 -10.77 -14.02
N ASP A 453 15.70 -10.09 -12.94
CA ASP A 453 16.28 -10.31 -11.61
C ASP A 453 15.35 -11.03 -10.61
N ALA A 454 14.11 -11.35 -11.00
CA ALA A 454 13.12 -11.96 -10.09
C ALA A 454 13.29 -13.49 -9.91
N GLY A 455 14.48 -14.04 -10.17
CA GLY A 455 14.78 -15.49 -10.07
C GLY A 455 14.08 -16.41 -11.08
N GLU A 456 13.02 -15.96 -11.77
CA GLU A 456 12.26 -16.77 -12.74
C GLU A 456 13.02 -17.05 -14.06
N ASN A 457 14.05 -16.27 -14.40
CA ASN A 457 14.72 -16.39 -15.69
C ASN A 457 15.72 -17.57 -15.81
N ARG A 458 16.28 -18.09 -14.70
CA ARG A 458 17.24 -19.20 -14.80
C ARG A 458 16.59 -20.49 -15.34
N THR A 459 15.38 -20.82 -14.89
CA THR A 459 14.73 -22.08 -15.31
C THR A 459 14.17 -22.07 -16.74
N ILE A 460 13.90 -20.89 -17.31
CA ILE A 460 13.44 -20.79 -18.71
C ILE A 460 14.63 -20.79 -19.67
N ALA A 461 15.76 -20.19 -19.28
CA ALA A 461 16.97 -20.16 -20.10
C ALA A 461 17.66 -21.52 -20.23
N GLU A 462 17.55 -22.40 -19.22
CA GLU A 462 18.44 -23.58 -19.10
C GLU A 462 17.86 -24.91 -19.62
N GLY A 463 16.61 -25.03 -20.08
CA GLY A 463 16.18 -26.35 -20.56
C GLY A 463 14.78 -26.56 -21.14
N GLY A 464 13.98 -25.51 -21.35
CA GLY A 464 12.63 -25.66 -21.90
C GLY A 464 12.54 -25.17 -23.34
N THR A 465 12.45 -26.08 -24.32
CA THR A 465 12.09 -25.82 -25.73
C THR A 465 10.67 -25.24 -25.92
N ARG A 466 10.04 -24.71 -24.87
CA ARG A 466 8.87 -23.84 -25.02
C ARG A 466 9.35 -22.61 -25.74
N LYS A 467 9.13 -22.59 -27.06
CA LYS A 467 9.22 -21.43 -27.95
C LYS A 467 8.99 -20.20 -27.09
N ALA A 468 10.06 -19.44 -26.83
CA ALA A 468 9.97 -18.20 -26.10
C ALA A 468 8.78 -17.49 -26.72
N ASN A 469 7.71 -17.30 -25.93
CA ASN A 469 6.55 -16.61 -26.45
C ASN A 469 7.09 -15.24 -26.86
N GLU A 470 7.25 -15.01 -28.16
CA GLU A 470 7.79 -13.77 -28.76
C GLU A 470 7.06 -12.53 -28.25
N ARG A 471 5.91 -12.73 -27.59
CA ARG A 471 5.08 -11.73 -26.91
C ARG A 471 5.67 -11.15 -25.61
N ARG A 472 6.71 -11.73 -25.00
CA ARG A 472 7.41 -11.09 -23.87
C ARG A 472 8.43 -10.08 -24.42
N THR A 473 7.92 -8.94 -24.87
CA THR A 473 8.64 -8.02 -25.75
C THR A 473 9.52 -6.99 -25.05
N ARG A 474 9.38 -6.73 -23.74
CA ARG A 474 10.17 -5.66 -23.09
C ARG A 474 10.57 -5.95 -21.63
N MET A 475 11.70 -5.38 -21.21
CA MET A 475 12.08 -5.31 -19.79
C MET A 475 11.10 -4.41 -19.02
N PHE A 476 10.88 -4.71 -17.75
CA PHE A 476 10.08 -3.85 -16.88
C PHE A 476 10.84 -2.56 -16.59
N ASP A 477 10.21 -1.41 -16.80
CA ASP A 477 10.83 -0.10 -16.60
C ASP A 477 10.18 0.63 -15.41
N TRP A 478 10.96 0.88 -14.36
CA TRP A 478 10.51 1.60 -13.18
C TRP A 478 10.22 3.08 -13.46
N SER A 479 10.81 3.66 -14.51
CA SER A 479 10.51 5.02 -14.96
C SER A 479 9.23 5.11 -15.80
N ASN A 480 8.68 3.97 -16.23
CA ASN A 480 7.45 3.93 -17.02
C ASN A 480 6.20 3.84 -16.13
N LYS A 481 5.35 4.88 -16.20
CA LYS A 481 4.12 4.98 -15.42
C LYS A 481 3.15 3.81 -15.63
N ASP A 482 3.07 3.28 -16.85
CA ASP A 482 2.16 2.17 -17.17
C ASP A 482 2.65 0.84 -16.57
N ASP A 483 3.97 0.64 -16.54
CA ASP A 483 4.59 -0.55 -15.94
C ASP A 483 4.34 -0.60 -14.44
N ILE A 484 4.61 0.51 -13.76
CA ILE A 484 4.29 0.69 -12.34
C ILE A 484 2.79 0.48 -12.08
N GLN A 485 1.91 1.01 -12.94
CA GLN A 485 0.47 0.80 -12.79
C GLN A 485 0.08 -0.68 -12.91
N HIS A 486 0.71 -1.47 -13.77
CA HIS A 486 0.42 -2.90 -13.86
C HIS A 486 0.77 -3.65 -12.58
N VAL A 487 1.93 -3.38 -11.98
CA VAL A 487 2.34 -3.98 -10.70
C VAL A 487 1.41 -3.54 -9.57
N ARG A 488 1.11 -2.23 -9.47
CA ARG A 488 0.15 -1.70 -8.48
C ARG A 488 -1.22 -2.37 -8.60
N ARG A 489 -1.76 -2.47 -9.83
CA ARG A 489 -3.07 -3.13 -10.08
C ARG A 489 -3.02 -4.61 -9.70
N TRP A 490 -1.94 -5.31 -10.04
CA TRP A 490 -1.76 -6.71 -9.65
C TRP A 490 -1.72 -6.87 -8.14
N HIS A 491 -0.90 -6.09 -7.44
CA HIS A 491 -0.77 -6.15 -5.97
C HIS A 491 -2.10 -5.83 -5.28
N THR A 492 -2.78 -4.76 -5.72
CA THR A 492 -4.10 -4.37 -5.24
C THR A 492 -5.12 -5.48 -5.43
N GLN A 493 -5.13 -6.10 -6.62
CA GLN A 493 -6.03 -7.22 -6.92
C GLN A 493 -5.74 -8.44 -6.05
N LYS A 494 -4.46 -8.76 -5.79
CA LYS A 494 -4.05 -9.87 -4.93
C LYS A 494 -4.43 -9.61 -3.47
N THR A 495 -4.09 -8.43 -2.97
CA THR A 495 -4.48 -7.94 -1.64
C THR A 495 -5.99 -8.09 -1.44
N THR A 496 -6.80 -7.49 -2.34
CA THR A 496 -8.27 -7.56 -2.29
C THR A 496 -8.79 -9.00 -2.30
N ARG A 497 -8.16 -9.90 -3.06
CA ARG A 497 -8.60 -11.31 -3.16
C ARG A 497 -8.31 -12.12 -1.90
N VAL A 498 -7.19 -11.83 -1.24
CA VAL A 498 -6.75 -12.54 -0.02
C VAL A 498 -7.47 -11.98 1.19
N THR A 499 -7.41 -10.66 1.38
CA THR A 499 -8.02 -9.98 2.51
C THR A 499 -9.55 -9.97 2.44
N GLN A 500 -10.11 -10.05 1.23
CA GLN A 500 -11.55 -9.83 0.95
C GLN A 500 -12.10 -8.49 1.39
N THR A 501 -11.22 -7.62 1.86
CA THR A 501 -11.62 -6.27 2.19
C THR A 501 -11.90 -5.57 0.89
N VAL A 502 -13.12 -5.10 0.76
CA VAL A 502 -13.49 -4.27 -0.37
C VAL A 502 -12.76 -2.95 -0.11
N LEU A 503 -11.59 -2.76 -0.74
CA LEU A 503 -10.75 -1.56 -0.59
C LEU A 503 -11.47 -0.25 -0.97
N ARG A 504 -12.66 -0.36 -1.54
CA ARG A 504 -13.57 0.76 -1.76
C ARG A 504 -14.86 0.40 -1.05
N GLU A 505 -15.37 1.31 -0.23
CA GLU A 505 -16.76 1.29 0.18
C GLU A 505 -17.61 0.91 -1.03
N ALA A 506 -18.55 -0.01 -0.85
CA ALA A 506 -19.43 -0.38 -1.96
C ALA A 506 -20.05 0.93 -2.47
N GLY A 507 -19.71 1.32 -3.71
CA GLY A 507 -20.17 2.59 -4.26
C GLY A 507 -21.67 2.70 -4.05
N GLN A 508 -22.13 3.89 -3.63
CA GLN A 508 -23.50 4.08 -3.16
C GLN A 508 -24.49 3.45 -4.15
N ARG A 509 -25.39 2.60 -3.65
CA ARG A 509 -26.27 1.78 -4.49
C ARG A 509 -27.17 2.70 -5.29
N LEU A 510 -27.27 2.46 -6.60
CA LEU A 510 -28.13 3.29 -7.44
C LEU A 510 -29.59 3.10 -7.04
N SER A 511 -30.28 4.21 -6.73
CA SER A 511 -31.72 4.21 -6.55
C SER A 511 -32.43 3.88 -7.87
N ILE A 512 -33.71 3.53 -7.82
CA ILE A 512 -34.50 3.27 -9.04
C ILE A 512 -34.58 4.53 -9.91
N GLU A 513 -34.72 5.70 -9.29
CA GLU A 513 -34.75 6.98 -10.02
C GLU A 513 -33.41 7.26 -10.72
N GLU A 514 -32.30 7.02 -10.03
CA GLU A 514 -30.96 7.18 -10.58
C GLU A 514 -30.66 6.20 -11.72
N GLN A 515 -31.12 4.95 -11.60
CA GLN A 515 -31.07 3.97 -12.67
C GLN A 515 -31.84 4.46 -13.89
N LYS A 516 -33.06 4.96 -13.69
CA LYS A 516 -33.88 5.52 -14.78
C LYS A 516 -33.19 6.71 -15.44
N PHE A 517 -32.64 7.64 -14.65
CA PHE A 517 -31.93 8.79 -15.21
C PHE A 517 -30.67 8.40 -15.98
N LEU A 518 -29.92 7.40 -15.50
CA LEU A 518 -28.75 6.89 -16.22
C LEU A 518 -29.14 6.30 -17.57
N LYS A 519 -30.29 5.62 -17.63
CA LYS A 519 -30.88 5.13 -18.88
C LYS A 519 -31.29 6.27 -19.80
N GLU A 520 -31.98 7.28 -19.29
CA GLU A 520 -32.38 8.48 -20.06
C GLU A 520 -31.15 9.18 -20.69
N LEU A 521 -30.06 9.36 -19.92
CA LEU A 521 -28.82 9.93 -20.46
C LEU A 521 -28.24 9.09 -21.60
N LEU A 522 -28.34 7.77 -21.51
CA LEU A 522 -27.87 6.87 -22.55
C LEU A 522 -28.78 6.90 -23.78
N ASP A 523 -30.09 6.85 -23.59
CA ASP A 523 -31.11 6.97 -24.64
C ASP A 523 -30.92 8.27 -25.44
N ASP A 524 -30.78 9.41 -24.76
CA ASP A 524 -30.54 10.72 -25.37
C ASP A 524 -29.25 10.75 -26.20
N SER A 525 -28.20 10.09 -25.70
CA SER A 525 -26.91 10.05 -26.37
C SER A 525 -26.97 9.15 -27.61
N PHE A 526 -27.65 8.02 -27.49
CA PHE A 526 -27.86 7.08 -28.59
C PHE A 526 -28.75 7.67 -29.68
N ALA A 527 -29.80 8.40 -29.31
CA ALA A 527 -30.69 9.11 -30.23
C ALA A 527 -29.91 10.15 -31.05
N ARG A 528 -29.12 11.00 -30.39
CA ARG A 528 -28.23 11.98 -31.08
C ARG A 528 -27.27 11.30 -32.06
N HIS A 529 -26.73 10.14 -31.69
CA HIS A 529 -25.83 9.38 -32.55
C HIS A 529 -26.53 8.74 -33.76
N LYS A 530 -27.80 8.34 -33.58
CA LYS A 530 -28.66 7.83 -34.65
C LYS A 530 -29.04 8.94 -35.63
N GLU A 531 -29.38 10.12 -35.14
CA GLU A 531 -29.69 11.31 -35.96
C GLU A 531 -28.49 11.75 -36.80
N ALA A 532 -27.27 11.64 -36.25
CA ALA A 532 -26.05 11.94 -36.98
C ALA A 532 -25.72 10.93 -38.10
N ARG A 533 -26.40 9.78 -38.17
CA ARG A 533 -26.14 8.69 -39.14
C ARG A 533 -27.44 8.17 -39.77
N PRO A 534 -28.18 9.04 -40.48
CA PRO A 534 -29.42 8.63 -41.13
C PRO A 534 -29.13 7.54 -42.18
N GLY A 535 -30.02 6.56 -42.29
CA GLY A 535 -29.93 5.45 -43.26
C GLY A 535 -29.05 4.27 -42.86
N GLN A 536 -28.37 4.30 -41.70
CA GLN A 536 -27.71 3.10 -41.17
C GLN A 536 -28.70 2.22 -40.42
N SER A 537 -28.51 0.88 -40.48
CA SER A 537 -29.29 -0.04 -39.68
C SER A 537 -29.02 0.17 -38.18
N GLN A 538 -30.03 -0.05 -37.33
CA GLN A 538 -29.92 0.08 -35.87
C GLN A 538 -28.72 -0.71 -35.31
N ILE A 539 -28.46 -1.91 -35.85
CA ILE A 539 -27.31 -2.73 -35.50
C ILE A 539 -26.02 -1.96 -35.82
N ARG A 540 -25.83 -1.45 -37.04
CA ARG A 540 -24.59 -0.74 -37.42
C ARG A 540 -24.38 0.54 -36.58
N ILE A 541 -25.47 1.23 -36.23
CA ILE A 541 -25.44 2.39 -35.35
C ILE A 541 -24.98 1.98 -33.95
N SER A 542 -25.54 0.90 -33.38
CA SER A 542 -25.14 0.44 -32.05
C SER A 542 -23.70 -0.05 -32.00
N ARG A 543 -23.23 -0.74 -33.03
CA ARG A 543 -21.82 -1.16 -33.18
C ARG A 543 -20.84 0.01 -33.22
N SER A 544 -21.29 1.16 -33.73
CA SER A 544 -20.45 2.33 -33.96
C SER A 544 -20.64 3.42 -32.91
N PHE A 545 -21.45 3.17 -31.88
CA PHE A 545 -21.64 4.06 -30.75
C PHE A 545 -20.48 3.90 -29.75
N ALA A 546 -19.64 4.93 -29.68
CA ALA A 546 -18.52 4.99 -28.75
C ALA A 546 -18.78 6.08 -27.72
N VAL A 547 -18.72 5.73 -26.44
CA VAL A 547 -18.82 6.70 -25.34
C VAL A 547 -17.49 7.45 -25.21
N THR A 548 -17.40 8.61 -25.86
CA THR A 548 -16.23 9.51 -25.81
C THR A 548 -16.06 10.12 -24.42
N ASP A 549 -14.86 10.61 -24.10
CA ASP A 549 -14.62 11.28 -22.80
C ASP A 549 -15.46 12.55 -22.64
N THR A 550 -15.69 13.28 -23.74
CA THR A 550 -16.62 14.43 -23.76
C THR A 550 -18.04 14.05 -23.36
N LEU A 551 -18.53 12.90 -23.82
CA LEU A 551 -19.86 12.40 -23.47
C LEU A 551 -19.91 11.94 -22.00
N LYS A 552 -18.84 11.31 -21.51
CA LYS A 552 -18.71 10.94 -20.09
C LYS A 552 -18.77 12.18 -19.20
N ASP A 553 -18.10 13.27 -19.58
CA ASP A 553 -18.13 14.52 -18.83
C ASP A 553 -19.51 15.19 -18.88
N GLU A 554 -20.21 15.12 -20.02
CA GLU A 554 -21.60 15.57 -20.12
C GLU A 554 -22.52 14.78 -19.16
N TRP A 555 -22.40 13.46 -19.16
CA TRP A 555 -23.15 12.59 -18.24
C TRP A 555 -22.85 12.92 -16.79
N SER A 556 -21.58 13.12 -16.44
CA SER A 556 -21.14 13.51 -15.10
C SER A 556 -21.75 14.82 -14.65
N LYS A 557 -21.71 15.86 -15.50
CA LYS A 557 -22.31 17.17 -15.19
C LYS A 557 -23.81 17.05 -14.95
N LYS A 558 -24.54 16.38 -15.85
CA LYS A 558 -26.00 16.17 -15.73
C LYS A 558 -26.35 15.34 -14.48
N TRP A 559 -25.57 14.30 -14.19
CA TRP A 559 -25.74 13.47 -13.00
C TRP A 559 -25.55 14.26 -11.71
N ASN A 560 -24.43 14.96 -11.59
CA ASN A 560 -24.07 15.66 -10.37
C ASN A 560 -25.05 16.81 -10.11
N ALA A 561 -25.48 17.54 -11.16
CA ALA A 561 -26.51 18.56 -11.02
C ALA A 561 -27.84 18.00 -10.46
N ARG A 562 -28.19 16.75 -10.80
CA ARG A 562 -29.44 16.14 -10.36
C ARG A 562 -29.34 15.50 -8.98
N PHE A 563 -28.24 14.81 -8.67
CA PHE A 563 -28.16 13.93 -7.51
C PHE A 563 -27.10 14.30 -6.48
N ALA A 564 -25.98 14.93 -6.86
CA ALA A 564 -24.90 15.19 -5.90
C ALA A 564 -25.38 16.08 -4.75
N GLY A 565 -24.97 15.75 -3.53
CA GLY A 565 -25.39 16.42 -2.29
C GLY A 565 -26.79 16.05 -1.79
N LYS A 566 -27.64 15.37 -2.58
CA LYS A 566 -28.98 14.96 -2.14
C LYS A 566 -28.93 13.64 -1.39
N THR A 567 -29.71 13.50 -0.32
CA THR A 567 -29.94 12.24 0.37
C THR A 567 -31.11 11.49 -0.27
N VAL A 568 -30.95 10.18 -0.46
CA VAL A 568 -32.04 9.31 -0.91
C VAL A 568 -32.79 8.83 0.33
N PRO A 569 -34.13 8.68 0.33
CA PRO A 569 -34.89 8.32 1.54
C PRO A 569 -34.43 7.04 2.26
N SER A 570 -33.68 6.16 1.58
CA SER A 570 -33.15 4.91 2.12
C SER A 570 -31.67 4.96 2.54
N GLU A 571 -30.97 6.09 2.34
CA GLU A 571 -29.55 6.22 2.64
C GLU A 571 -29.28 7.46 3.52
N VAL A 572 -28.44 7.29 4.53
CA VAL A 572 -28.07 8.36 5.48
C VAL A 572 -27.07 9.34 4.84
N GLU A 573 -26.22 8.86 3.94
CA GLU A 573 -25.20 9.69 3.31
C GLU A 573 -25.73 10.43 2.07
N PRO A 574 -25.42 11.73 1.92
CA PRO A 574 -25.69 12.45 0.68
C PRO A 574 -24.90 11.83 -0.48
N ARG A 575 -25.46 11.90 -1.69
CA ARG A 575 -24.77 11.37 -2.87
C ARG A 575 -23.48 12.13 -3.14
N ARG A 576 -22.39 11.38 -3.33
CA ARG A 576 -21.10 11.94 -3.72
C ARG A 576 -21.10 12.27 -5.22
N GLU A 577 -20.35 13.29 -5.60
CA GLU A 577 -20.11 13.58 -7.01
C GLU A 577 -19.48 12.38 -7.73
N ARG A 578 -19.92 12.13 -8.96
CA ARG A 578 -19.41 11.04 -9.79
C ARG A 578 -18.79 11.61 -11.04
N ASN A 579 -17.54 11.23 -11.31
CA ASN A 579 -16.90 11.50 -12.59
C ASN A 579 -17.52 10.66 -13.71
N GLY A 580 -17.31 11.07 -14.96
CA GLY A 580 -17.92 10.43 -16.12
C GLY A 580 -17.49 8.97 -16.30
N GLN A 581 -16.24 8.65 -15.96
CA GLN A 581 -15.72 7.28 -16.03
C GLN A 581 -16.41 6.34 -15.02
N ASN A 582 -16.77 6.84 -13.84
CA ASN A 582 -17.50 6.06 -12.83
C ASN A 582 -18.92 5.75 -13.30
N LEU A 583 -19.63 6.71 -13.90
CA LEU A 583 -20.95 6.50 -14.49
C LEU A 583 -20.91 5.51 -15.65
N TYR A 584 -19.94 5.67 -16.55
CA TYR A 584 -19.76 4.72 -17.65
C TYR A 584 -19.47 3.30 -17.14
N ASN A 585 -18.64 3.15 -16.11
CA ASN A 585 -18.37 1.85 -15.49
C ASN A 585 -19.61 1.25 -14.79
N LEU A 586 -20.55 2.08 -14.31
CA LEU A 586 -21.82 1.61 -13.77
C LEU A 586 -22.74 1.10 -14.88
N ILE A 587 -22.85 1.84 -15.99
CA ILE A 587 -23.56 1.42 -17.19
C ILE A 587 -23.05 0.06 -17.67
N LYS A 588 -21.73 -0.11 -17.78
CA LYS A 588 -21.12 -1.39 -18.19
C LYS A 588 -21.50 -2.59 -17.33
N ARG A 589 -21.72 -2.35 -16.03
CA ARG A 589 -22.09 -3.41 -15.08
C ARG A 589 -23.58 -3.72 -15.11
N TRP A 590 -24.38 -2.88 -15.77
CA TRP A 590 -25.81 -3.08 -15.87
C TRP A 590 -26.13 -3.92 -17.10
N GLU A 591 -25.97 -5.24 -16.99
CA GLU A 591 -26.08 -6.20 -18.10
C GLU A 591 -27.35 -6.00 -18.93
N LYS A 592 -28.52 -5.81 -18.28
CA LYS A 592 -29.80 -5.55 -18.97
C LYS A 592 -29.71 -4.35 -19.92
N LEU A 593 -29.10 -3.26 -19.46
CA LEU A 593 -28.95 -2.05 -20.25
C LEU A 593 -27.99 -2.31 -21.43
N CYS A 594 -26.84 -2.95 -21.18
CA CYS A 594 -25.89 -3.32 -22.24
C CYS A 594 -26.55 -4.19 -23.32
N HIS A 595 -27.39 -5.14 -22.93
CA HIS A 595 -28.16 -5.99 -23.86
C HIS A 595 -29.15 -5.19 -24.71
N GLU A 596 -29.89 -4.24 -24.12
CA GLU A 596 -30.86 -3.39 -24.84
C GLU A 596 -30.21 -2.61 -26.01
N TYR A 597 -28.94 -2.20 -25.88
CA TYR A 597 -28.20 -1.53 -26.97
C TYR A 597 -27.28 -2.45 -27.78
N GLY A 598 -27.33 -3.77 -27.55
CA GLY A 598 -26.50 -4.75 -28.25
C GLY A 598 -25.00 -4.65 -27.94
N TRP A 599 -24.64 -4.08 -26.80
CA TRP A 599 -23.26 -4.00 -26.34
C TRP A 599 -22.86 -5.28 -25.62
N THR A 600 -21.77 -5.89 -26.06
CA THR A 600 -20.97 -6.78 -25.21
C THR A 600 -19.70 -6.05 -24.82
N PHE A 601 -19.08 -6.47 -23.73
CA PHE A 601 -17.74 -5.99 -23.41
C PHE A 601 -16.82 -7.20 -23.42
N ASP A 602 -15.73 -7.11 -24.16
CA ASP A 602 -14.69 -8.12 -24.09
C ASP A 602 -14.02 -8.12 -22.70
N LYS A 603 -13.06 -9.03 -22.48
CA LYS A 603 -12.31 -9.10 -21.22
C LYS A 603 -11.49 -7.83 -20.94
N THR A 604 -11.28 -6.96 -21.94
CA THR A 604 -10.57 -5.67 -21.79
C THR A 604 -11.52 -4.52 -21.47
N GLY A 605 -12.83 -4.76 -21.50
CA GLY A 605 -13.86 -3.74 -21.29
C GLY A 605 -14.11 -2.88 -22.53
N THR A 606 -13.67 -3.32 -23.71
CA THR A 606 -13.94 -2.67 -24.98
C THR A 606 -15.30 -3.15 -25.49
N PRO A 607 -16.19 -2.26 -25.96
CA PRO A 607 -17.44 -2.69 -26.57
C PRO A 607 -17.15 -3.62 -27.77
N THR A 608 -17.60 -4.86 -27.67
CA THR A 608 -17.70 -5.80 -28.79
C THR A 608 -19.17 -6.05 -29.09
N VAL A 609 -19.47 -6.73 -30.18
CA VAL A 609 -20.87 -6.99 -30.56
C VAL A 609 -21.10 -8.49 -30.54
N TYR A 610 -22.30 -8.91 -30.15
CA TYR A 610 -22.74 -10.28 -30.36
C TYR A 610 -22.65 -10.63 -31.85
N ASP A 611 -21.90 -11.69 -32.18
CA ASP A 611 -22.15 -12.43 -33.42
C ASP A 611 -23.48 -13.15 -33.23
N THR A 612 -24.45 -12.83 -34.07
CA THR A 612 -25.87 -13.21 -33.97
C THR A 612 -26.16 -14.71 -34.16
N VAL A 613 -25.16 -15.59 -34.09
CA VAL A 613 -25.30 -16.98 -34.57
C VAL A 613 -25.59 -18.00 -33.47
N ASN A 614 -25.60 -17.65 -32.18
CA ASN A 614 -25.97 -18.63 -31.13
C ASN A 614 -26.64 -17.97 -29.91
N TRP A 615 -27.97 -17.97 -29.89
CA TRP A 615 -28.76 -17.67 -28.69
C TRP A 615 -29.35 -18.97 -28.10
N PRO A 616 -29.02 -19.37 -26.86
CA PRO A 616 -29.53 -20.60 -26.25
C PRO A 616 -30.90 -20.47 -25.54
N TRP A 617 -31.49 -19.27 -25.45
CA TRP A 617 -32.64 -19.00 -24.56
C TRP A 617 -33.95 -18.60 -25.26
N GLU A 618 -33.94 -18.37 -26.58
CA GLU A 618 -35.15 -17.98 -27.34
C GLU A 618 -35.95 -19.18 -27.86
N VAL A 619 -35.53 -20.42 -27.61
CA VAL A 619 -36.21 -21.62 -28.16
C VAL A 619 -37.46 -22.04 -27.36
N ASN A 620 -37.78 -21.44 -26.21
CA ASN A 620 -38.83 -21.98 -25.32
C ASN A 620 -40.03 -21.07 -25.01
N ASN A 621 -40.25 -19.97 -25.74
CA ASN A 621 -41.37 -19.04 -25.42
C ASN A 621 -42.42 -18.84 -26.53
N GLU A 622 -42.47 -19.69 -27.56
CA GLU A 622 -43.45 -19.55 -28.65
C GLU A 622 -44.56 -20.63 -28.71
N GLU A 623 -44.69 -21.54 -27.74
CA GLU A 623 -45.69 -22.64 -27.81
C GLU A 623 -46.97 -22.49 -26.96
N GLU A 624 -47.23 -21.36 -26.29
CA GLU A 624 -48.48 -21.17 -25.52
C GLU A 624 -49.24 -19.90 -25.92
N ALA A 625 -49.68 -19.82 -27.18
CA ALA A 625 -50.62 -18.78 -27.59
C ALA A 625 -51.52 -19.14 -28.79
N GLU A 626 -51.99 -20.39 -28.93
CA GLU A 626 -53.11 -20.70 -29.84
C GLU A 626 -54.06 -21.73 -29.21
N GLY A 627 -55.28 -21.29 -28.89
CA GLY A 627 -56.31 -22.14 -28.30
C GLY A 627 -57.58 -21.40 -27.90
N SER A 628 -58.15 -20.60 -28.81
CA SER A 628 -59.45 -19.95 -28.64
C SER A 628 -60.30 -20.12 -29.90
N SER A 629 -61.15 -21.15 -29.92
CA SER A 629 -62.46 -21.14 -30.59
C SER A 629 -63.15 -22.49 -30.43
N GLY A 630 -64.40 -22.51 -29.98
CA GLY A 630 -65.26 -23.69 -30.07
C GLY A 630 -66.32 -23.77 -28.99
N GLU A 631 -67.31 -22.88 -29.05
CA GLU A 631 -68.65 -23.18 -28.53
C GLU A 631 -69.22 -24.38 -29.30
N GLU A 632 -69.73 -25.39 -28.61
CA GLU A 632 -71.02 -26.00 -28.96
C GLU A 632 -71.54 -26.92 -27.83
N SER A 633 -72.84 -26.79 -27.63
CA SER A 633 -73.73 -27.43 -26.68
C SER A 633 -73.86 -28.94 -26.85
N GLU A 634 -74.02 -29.71 -25.76
CA GLU A 634 -75.12 -30.69 -25.61
C GLU A 634 -75.19 -31.33 -24.21
N ALA A 635 -76.37 -31.16 -23.60
CA ALA A 635 -77.20 -32.04 -22.77
C ALA A 635 -76.65 -33.19 -21.87
N MET A 636 -77.42 -33.37 -20.79
CA MET A 636 -77.74 -34.57 -20.01
C MET A 636 -76.84 -34.99 -18.82
N ASP A 637 -77.27 -34.55 -17.64
CA ASP A 637 -77.97 -35.37 -16.62
C ASP A 637 -77.46 -36.80 -16.38
N ILE A 638 -77.02 -37.08 -15.14
CA ILE A 638 -77.60 -38.09 -14.21
C ILE A 638 -76.61 -38.35 -13.05
N SER A 639 -77.19 -38.36 -11.86
CA SER A 639 -76.71 -38.82 -10.54
C SER A 639 -75.89 -40.11 -10.51
N GLU A 640 -74.85 -40.15 -9.65
CA GLU A 640 -74.82 -40.83 -8.34
C GLU A 640 -73.60 -40.40 -7.53
#